data_AF-A0A165MA36-F1
#
_entry.id   AF-A0A165MA36-F1
#
_cell.length_a   1.000
_cell.length_b   1.000
_cell.length_c   1.000
_cell.angle_alpha   90.00
_cell.angle_beta   90.00
_cell.angle_gamma   90.00
#
_symmetry.space_group_name_H-M   'P 1'
#
loop_
_entity.id
_entity.type
_entity.pdbx_description
1 polymer ?
#
loop_
_entity_poly.entity_id
_entity_poly.type
_entity_poly.pdbx_seq_one_letter_code
_entity_poly.pdbx_strand_id
1 'polypeptide(L)'
;MNNAYLYAIRDRVSISILTTHISIVLDMDPARPLWYPPDQWDHLPRDVQYQIAASAMPPRPPIHDFDRDGPCGDPFPQQNMGENNIDPNLQLALDANKKRKKKKKTKKRSPDTRDDSAEVDRQKKKKPALRRGIREGDEVNSYSQTQTQGQSTDTHGDVSHLPSESPPLEFPPSPTFSQPPIRSPTPRHWTPPLPEHAFSHSRQIDHAGSLNEPGQNPAEPFQNRPDNRPRTNALFDHIKSLKAQNAALESQCAAMHERQTELEAKINSVHTEVTQAQIHTFNNGPSKAPRTREIRSKQDRMRRREEPSDESDSDEDDGEQDIQGSFKYKTLLQSNLPPHLHAAKNFLQRFQRQAFWHLCGVNSSQNWPSIDEPREDDYYTPDFDEDVTHATNSAICKRVAESVYTELKGLRELPDELRHPDVYFSCRTIEEMAKATYCGFRDQAKAQRTDAKAQKRKHNKRNTRRYQRRFHTLNHLLSVVPEYIKQYGHDPTPILEVDVISDYASGPESDDDEPQHMWKARMGAKLGVDVRKVDKKMWADTICWEHIIPEWRSEEVGTILDRLQHLHVLSLDENARKRYQAYRVYRTGRSTTMPPTFIPWDFAISKKWWDDHHPSWKKQTCKWYSRGDPEGFGKHDPQAVAIAGPSSAHH
;
A
#
# COMPACT_ATOMS: atom_id res chain seq x y z
N MET A 1 -31.56 -25.94 -2.43
CA MET A 1 -31.60 -25.28 -1.10
C MET A 1 -30.97 -26.10 0.04
N ASN A 2 -30.26 -27.21 -0.20
CA ASN A 2 -29.55 -27.97 0.84
C ASN A 2 -28.10 -28.26 0.44
N ASN A 3 -27.16 -27.41 0.88
CA ASN A 3 -25.71 -27.70 0.86
C ASN A 3 -24.84 -26.77 1.72
N ALA A 4 -25.42 -25.79 2.44
CA ALA A 4 -24.68 -24.86 3.30
C ALA A 4 -24.43 -25.36 4.73
N TYR A 5 -25.10 -26.44 5.18
CA TYR A 5 -25.08 -26.88 6.58
C TYR A 5 -24.00 -27.90 6.95
N LEU A 6 -23.30 -28.50 5.98
CA LEU A 6 -22.39 -29.63 6.22
C LEU A 6 -20.94 -29.26 6.59
N TYR A 7 -20.55 -27.99 6.49
CA TYR A 7 -19.20 -27.54 6.88
C TYR A 7 -19.09 -27.07 8.34
N ALA A 8 -20.19 -26.84 9.05
CA ALA A 8 -20.17 -26.29 10.41
C ALA A 8 -20.08 -27.35 11.54
N ILE A 9 -20.14 -28.64 11.21
CA ILE A 9 -20.22 -29.74 12.20
C ILE A 9 -18.88 -30.50 12.35
N ARG A 10 -17.96 -30.37 11.40
CA ARG A 10 -16.73 -31.19 11.36
C ARG A 10 -15.66 -30.80 12.38
N ASP A 11 -15.68 -29.55 12.88
CA ASP A 11 -14.69 -29.05 13.85
C ASP A 11 -15.10 -29.25 15.33
N ARG A 12 -16.28 -29.81 15.63
CA ARG A 12 -16.77 -29.97 17.01
C ARG A 12 -16.67 -31.39 17.60
N VAL A 13 -16.14 -32.36 16.86
CA VAL A 13 -16.10 -33.78 17.30
C VAL A 13 -14.69 -34.27 17.65
N SER A 14 -13.62 -33.54 17.28
CA SER A 14 -12.24 -33.92 17.61
C SER A 14 -11.74 -33.47 19.00
N ILE A 15 -12.59 -32.85 19.83
CA ILE A 15 -12.24 -32.37 21.18
C ILE A 15 -13.11 -33.09 22.22
N SER A 16 -12.98 -34.41 22.34
CA SER A 16 -13.66 -35.17 23.41
C SER A 16 -13.01 -36.52 23.80
N ILE A 17 -11.74 -36.78 23.44
CA ILE A 17 -11.02 -38.02 23.83
C ILE A 17 -9.58 -37.72 24.29
N LEU A 18 -9.37 -36.67 25.10
CA LEU A 18 -8.11 -36.41 25.81
C LEU A 18 -8.40 -35.74 27.17
N THR A 19 -9.00 -36.50 28.09
CA THR A 19 -9.25 -36.02 29.47
C THR A 19 -9.05 -37.12 30.52
N THR A 20 -8.02 -37.94 30.32
CA THR A 20 -7.50 -38.84 31.37
C THR A 20 -6.04 -39.17 31.12
N HIS A 21 -5.10 -38.31 31.51
CA HIS A 21 -3.71 -38.73 31.74
C HIS A 21 -2.95 -37.76 32.66
N ILE A 22 -2.74 -38.24 33.89
CA ILE A 22 -1.52 -38.13 34.70
C ILE A 22 -0.88 -36.75 34.92
N SER A 23 -0.88 -36.33 36.19
CA SER A 23 0.07 -35.35 36.73
C SER A 23 1.51 -35.92 36.71
N ILE A 24 2.24 -35.70 35.62
CA ILE A 24 3.70 -35.67 35.63
C ILE A 24 4.09 -34.20 35.45
N VAL A 25 4.61 -33.60 36.51
CA VAL A 25 5.42 -32.39 36.39
C VAL A 25 6.71 -32.83 35.70
N LEU A 26 6.83 -32.54 34.41
CA LEU A 26 8.09 -32.71 33.71
C LEU A 26 9.08 -31.70 34.29
N ASP A 27 10.09 -32.23 34.94
CA ASP A 27 11.24 -31.51 35.51
C ASP A 27 12.10 -30.99 34.34
N MET A 28 11.64 -29.89 33.73
CA MET A 28 12.33 -29.24 32.62
C MET A 28 13.50 -28.42 33.14
N ASP A 29 14.72 -28.84 32.84
CA ASP A 29 15.93 -28.13 33.25
C ASP A 29 15.86 -26.63 32.88
N PRO A 30 16.09 -25.71 33.85
CA PRO A 30 16.03 -24.28 33.60
C PRO A 30 17.12 -23.88 32.59
N ALA A 31 16.70 -23.21 31.52
CA ALA A 31 17.61 -22.76 30.48
C ALA A 31 18.56 -21.68 30.99
N ARG A 32 19.88 -21.93 30.88
CA ARG A 32 20.95 -21.00 31.26
C ARG A 32 20.82 -19.67 30.50
N PRO A 33 20.80 -18.51 31.19
CA PRO A 33 20.88 -17.21 30.53
C PRO A 33 22.18 -17.04 29.74
N LEU A 34 22.11 -16.39 28.57
CA LEU A 34 23.27 -16.19 27.68
C LEU A 34 24.45 -15.45 28.34
N TRP A 35 24.18 -14.66 29.39
CA TRP A 35 25.18 -13.90 30.15
C TRP A 35 25.77 -14.66 31.35
N TYR A 36 25.23 -15.84 31.71
CA TYR A 36 25.71 -16.62 32.85
C TYR A 36 26.80 -17.63 32.42
N PRO A 37 27.99 -17.69 33.07
CA PRO A 37 29.07 -18.59 32.65
C PRO A 37 28.65 -20.08 32.62
N PRO A 38 29.00 -20.86 31.59
CA PRO A 38 28.58 -22.26 31.47
C PRO A 38 29.15 -23.14 32.58
N ASP A 39 30.42 -22.93 32.91
CA ASP A 39 31.20 -23.60 33.95
C ASP A 39 30.66 -23.38 35.37
N GLN A 40 29.84 -22.34 35.58
CA GLN A 40 29.24 -22.04 36.88
C GLN A 40 27.78 -22.51 36.97
N TRP A 41 27.05 -22.52 35.85
CA TRP A 41 25.63 -22.87 35.83
C TRP A 41 25.35 -24.28 36.33
N ASP A 42 26.07 -25.27 35.80
CA ASP A 42 25.86 -26.70 36.09
C ASP A 42 26.28 -27.09 37.52
N HIS A 43 26.88 -26.17 38.27
CA HIS A 43 27.27 -26.33 39.67
C HIS A 43 26.35 -25.62 40.67
N LEU A 44 25.37 -24.85 40.19
CA LEU A 44 24.38 -24.22 41.04
C LEU A 44 23.31 -25.23 41.51
N PRO A 45 22.82 -25.10 42.76
CA PRO A 45 21.58 -25.75 43.18
C PRO A 45 20.43 -25.41 42.21
N ARG A 46 19.59 -26.40 41.88
CA ARG A 46 18.57 -26.26 40.81
C ARG A 46 17.52 -25.19 41.14
N ASP A 47 17.21 -24.97 42.41
CA ASP A 47 16.40 -23.84 42.90
C ASP A 47 17.03 -22.47 42.60
N VAL A 48 18.36 -22.35 42.77
CA VAL A 48 19.11 -21.14 42.41
C VAL A 48 19.15 -20.96 40.88
N GLN A 49 19.31 -22.04 40.10
CA GLN A 49 19.19 -21.99 38.64
C GLN A 49 17.80 -21.48 38.23
N TYR A 50 16.71 -21.98 38.81
CA TYR A 50 15.36 -21.48 38.55
C TYR A 50 15.21 -19.99 38.92
N GLN A 51 15.78 -19.55 40.05
CA GLN A 51 15.69 -18.17 40.51
C GLN A 51 16.48 -17.19 39.61
N ILE A 52 17.62 -17.63 39.07
CA ILE A 52 18.42 -16.86 38.10
C ILE A 52 17.75 -16.88 36.72
N ALA A 53 17.23 -18.02 36.24
CA ALA A 53 16.49 -18.09 34.98
C ALA A 53 15.22 -17.21 35.01
N ALA A 54 14.51 -17.19 36.14
CA ALA A 54 13.32 -16.35 36.32
C ALA A 54 13.61 -14.84 36.36
N SER A 55 14.75 -14.43 36.93
CA SER A 55 15.18 -13.03 36.98
C SER A 55 15.93 -12.56 35.73
N ALA A 56 16.51 -13.49 34.96
CA ALA A 56 17.16 -13.23 33.68
C ALA A 56 16.18 -13.06 32.50
N MET A 57 14.94 -13.55 32.65
CA MET A 57 13.87 -13.19 31.73
C MET A 57 13.67 -11.67 31.81
N PRO A 58 13.78 -10.91 30.69
CA PRO A 58 13.41 -9.51 30.72
C PRO A 58 11.97 -9.40 31.26
N PRO A 59 11.65 -8.41 32.11
CA PRO A 59 10.33 -8.29 32.69
C PRO A 59 9.33 -8.33 31.56
N ARG A 60 8.45 -9.35 31.56
CA ARG A 60 7.53 -9.56 30.44
C ARG A 60 6.80 -8.23 30.20
N PRO A 61 6.89 -7.64 28.99
CA PRO A 61 6.21 -6.38 28.72
C PRO A 61 4.75 -6.59 29.13
N PRO A 62 4.17 -5.69 29.96
CA PRO A 62 2.92 -5.96 30.65
C PRO A 62 1.87 -6.38 29.64
N ILE A 63 1.53 -7.67 29.67
CA ILE A 63 0.54 -8.27 28.79
C ILE A 63 -0.78 -7.57 29.12
N HIS A 64 -1.47 -7.08 28.10
CA HIS A 64 -2.73 -6.36 28.22
C HIS A 64 -3.74 -7.23 28.99
N ASP A 65 -3.94 -6.89 30.26
CA ASP A 65 -4.84 -7.61 31.16
C ASP A 65 -6.19 -6.88 31.16
N PHE A 66 -7.10 -7.40 30.34
CA PHE A 66 -8.45 -6.85 30.13
C PHE A 66 -9.29 -6.74 31.42
N ASP A 67 -8.86 -7.35 32.53
CA ASP A 67 -9.53 -7.29 33.83
C ASP A 67 -8.85 -6.29 34.80
N ARG A 68 -7.70 -5.71 34.41
CA ARG A 68 -6.98 -4.64 35.12
C ARG A 68 -7.08 -3.26 34.46
N ASP A 69 -7.67 -3.16 33.27
CA ASP A 69 -7.98 -1.85 32.69
C ASP A 69 -9.27 -1.27 33.29
N GLY A 70 -9.30 0.05 33.44
CA GLY A 70 -10.50 0.77 33.88
C GLY A 70 -11.65 0.67 32.86
N PRO A 71 -12.85 1.18 33.18
CA PRO A 71 -14.06 1.02 32.36
C PRO A 71 -13.96 1.58 30.92
N CYS A 72 -12.93 2.38 30.60
CA CYS A 72 -12.65 2.89 29.25
C CYS A 72 -11.61 2.06 28.47
N GLY A 73 -11.01 1.03 29.07
CA GLY A 73 -9.83 0.33 28.56
C GLY A 73 -8.54 1.14 28.69
N ASP A 74 -8.45 2.01 29.70
CA ASP A 74 -7.21 2.70 30.08
C ASP A 74 -6.67 2.01 31.35
N PRO A 75 -5.40 1.59 31.42
CA PRO A 75 -4.87 0.91 32.60
C PRO A 75 -4.99 1.81 33.84
N PHE A 76 -5.38 1.24 34.98
CA PHE A 76 -5.40 2.01 36.23
C PHE A 76 -3.99 2.58 36.47
N PRO A 77 -3.86 3.89 36.82
CA PRO A 77 -2.56 4.45 37.20
C PRO A 77 -2.00 3.59 38.34
N GLN A 78 -0.73 3.20 38.24
CA GLN A 78 -0.12 2.36 39.25
C GLN A 78 -0.18 3.08 40.60
N GLN A 79 -1.08 2.61 41.48
CA GLN A 79 -1.08 3.06 42.86
C GLN A 79 0.26 2.64 43.46
N ASN A 80 1.12 3.63 43.70
CA ASN A 80 2.34 3.46 44.48
C ASN A 80 1.93 3.04 45.89
N MET A 81 1.87 1.72 46.11
CA MET A 81 1.52 1.06 47.38
C MET A 81 2.52 1.36 48.53
N GLY A 82 3.47 2.29 48.32
CA GLY A 82 4.47 2.72 49.29
C GLY A 82 4.07 3.89 50.17
N GLU A 83 3.06 4.68 49.82
CA GLU A 83 2.69 5.92 50.55
C GLU A 83 1.27 5.88 51.15
N ASN A 84 0.98 4.85 51.94
CA ASN A 84 -0.15 4.87 52.87
C ASN A 84 0.18 5.72 54.11
N ASN A 85 0.27 7.03 53.94
CA ASN A 85 0.37 7.98 55.05
C ASN A 85 -0.61 9.15 54.84
N ILE A 86 -1.91 8.83 54.98
CA ILE A 86 -3.00 9.80 54.89
C ILE A 86 -2.92 10.73 56.10
N ASP A 87 -2.64 12.02 55.88
CA ASP A 87 -2.72 13.05 56.93
C ASP A 87 -4.18 13.16 57.44
N PRO A 88 -4.46 12.86 58.72
CA PRO A 88 -5.82 12.91 59.26
C PRO A 88 -6.43 14.33 59.25
N ASN A 89 -5.65 15.40 59.06
CA ASN A 89 -6.18 16.76 58.99
C ASN A 89 -6.93 17.08 57.69
N LEU A 90 -6.63 16.39 56.58
CA LEU A 90 -7.29 16.66 55.29
C LEU A 90 -8.76 16.19 55.24
N GLN A 91 -9.16 15.32 56.16
CA GLN A 91 -10.52 14.75 56.16
C GLN A 91 -11.59 15.68 56.78
N LEU A 92 -11.20 16.75 57.47
CA LEU A 92 -12.12 17.72 58.10
C LEU A 92 -12.51 18.91 57.19
N ALA A 93 -11.83 19.11 56.06
CA ALA A 93 -12.08 20.27 55.19
C ALA A 93 -13.29 20.12 54.24
N LEU A 94 -13.72 18.89 53.93
CA LEU A 94 -14.69 18.63 52.86
C LEU A 94 -16.16 18.90 53.21
N ASP A 95 -16.52 19.01 54.49
CA ASP A 95 -17.91 19.25 54.91
C ASP A 95 -18.33 20.74 54.97
N ALA A 96 -17.38 21.68 54.88
CA ALA A 96 -17.68 23.11 54.97
C ALA A 96 -18.39 23.68 53.71
N ASN A 97 -18.11 23.14 52.52
CA ASN A 97 -18.48 23.78 51.25
C ASN A 97 -19.89 23.45 50.71
N LYS A 98 -20.66 22.55 51.34
CA LYS A 98 -22.00 22.12 50.86
C LYS A 98 -23.13 23.15 51.07
N LYS A 99 -22.90 24.33 51.66
CA LYS A 99 -23.98 25.25 52.10
C LYS A 99 -24.19 26.55 51.28
N ARG A 100 -23.51 26.80 50.15
CA ARG A 100 -23.62 28.08 49.39
C ARG A 100 -24.14 28.01 47.93
N LYS A 101 -25.03 27.07 47.57
CA LYS A 101 -25.79 27.14 46.29
C LYS A 101 -27.29 26.87 46.46
N LYS A 102 -28.04 27.79 47.08
CA LYS A 102 -29.52 27.71 47.15
C LYS A 102 -30.24 29.08 47.23
N LYS A 103 -29.98 30.01 46.30
CA LYS A 103 -30.80 31.24 46.18
C LYS A 103 -30.80 31.90 44.79
N LYS A 104 -31.62 31.40 43.85
CA LYS A 104 -32.30 32.23 42.82
C LYS A 104 -33.46 31.46 42.20
N LYS A 105 -34.70 31.85 42.55
CA LYS A 105 -35.93 31.48 41.84
C LYS A 105 -36.81 32.73 41.69
N THR A 106 -37.45 32.82 40.53
CA THR A 106 -38.74 33.51 40.25
C THR A 106 -38.91 35.02 40.51
N LYS A 107 -39.08 35.78 39.41
CA LYS A 107 -40.04 36.91 39.28
C LYS A 107 -40.40 37.07 37.79
N LYS A 108 -41.51 36.48 37.33
CA LYS A 108 -42.85 37.07 37.08
C LYS A 108 -43.00 37.88 35.76
N ARG A 109 -43.72 37.27 34.81
CA ARG A 109 -44.73 37.83 33.86
C ARG A 109 -45.62 38.92 34.52
N SER A 110 -46.26 39.92 33.88
CA SER A 110 -46.57 40.32 32.47
C SER A 110 -46.78 41.88 32.43
N PRO A 111 -47.61 42.50 31.55
CA PRO A 111 -47.57 42.69 30.09
C PRO A 111 -47.60 44.20 29.64
N ASP A 112 -47.66 44.41 28.32
CA ASP A 112 -48.27 45.56 27.59
C ASP A 112 -47.66 46.98 27.67
N THR A 113 -47.15 47.44 26.52
CA THR A 113 -47.56 48.72 25.89
C THR A 113 -47.22 48.73 24.40
N ARG A 114 -48.12 49.30 23.58
CA ARG A 114 -47.83 49.78 22.22
C ARG A 114 -47.15 51.15 22.31
N ASP A 115 -46.28 51.48 21.35
CA ASP A 115 -46.52 52.62 20.45
C ASP A 115 -45.49 52.70 19.31
N ASP A 116 -46.04 52.85 18.10
CA ASP A 116 -45.64 53.61 16.93
C ASP A 116 -44.18 54.04 16.62
N SER A 117 -43.91 53.94 15.30
CA SER A 117 -43.11 54.88 14.48
C SER A 117 -41.60 55.00 14.69
N ALA A 118 -40.82 54.44 13.76
CA ALA A 118 -39.90 55.24 12.92
C ALA A 118 -39.35 54.43 11.74
N GLU A 119 -39.73 54.86 10.54
CA GLU A 119 -39.23 54.40 9.24
C GLU A 119 -37.80 54.94 9.00
N VAL A 120 -36.81 54.05 8.81
CA VAL A 120 -35.46 54.44 8.32
C VAL A 120 -35.00 53.49 7.23
N ASP A 121 -35.11 54.00 6.00
CA ASP A 121 -34.68 53.35 4.77
C ASP A 121 -33.15 53.10 4.75
N ARG A 122 -32.75 51.87 4.40
CA ARG A 122 -31.33 51.51 4.18
C ARG A 122 -31.17 50.75 2.87
N GLN A 123 -30.94 51.55 1.82
CA GLN A 123 -30.62 51.14 0.46
C GLN A 123 -29.52 50.06 0.40
N LYS A 124 -29.89 48.86 -0.06
CA LYS A 124 -28.93 47.80 -0.43
C LYS A 124 -28.22 48.17 -1.73
N LYS A 125 -26.93 48.52 -1.66
CA LYS A 125 -26.06 48.72 -2.83
C LYS A 125 -25.96 47.43 -3.66
N LYS A 126 -26.67 47.39 -4.79
CA LYS A 126 -26.49 46.35 -5.82
C LYS A 126 -25.08 46.45 -6.41
N LYS A 127 -24.34 45.35 -6.47
CA LYS A 127 -23.17 45.21 -7.36
C LYS A 127 -23.62 44.56 -8.69
N PRO A 128 -23.08 44.96 -9.85
CA PRO A 128 -23.53 44.47 -11.14
C PRO A 128 -23.08 43.03 -11.39
N ALA A 129 -24.00 42.21 -11.91
CA ALA A 129 -23.67 40.88 -12.43
C ALA A 129 -23.02 41.02 -13.81
N LEU A 130 -21.84 40.39 -13.98
CA LEU A 130 -21.20 40.25 -15.29
C LEU A 130 -22.03 39.33 -16.18
N ARG A 131 -22.54 39.87 -17.29
CA ARG A 131 -23.13 39.07 -18.38
C ARG A 131 -22.13 38.01 -18.85
N ARG A 132 -22.55 36.75 -18.87
CA ARG A 132 -21.99 35.72 -19.74
C ARG A 132 -23.09 35.33 -20.72
N GLY A 133 -22.82 35.52 -22.01
CA GLY A 133 -23.82 35.27 -23.06
C GLY A 133 -24.19 33.79 -23.13
N ILE A 134 -25.48 33.50 -23.04
CA ILE A 134 -26.06 32.25 -23.52
C ILE A 134 -26.41 32.49 -25.00
N ARG A 135 -26.12 31.50 -25.85
CA ARG A 135 -26.42 31.51 -27.27
C ARG A 135 -27.71 30.72 -27.48
N GLU A 136 -28.63 31.29 -28.25
CA GLU A 136 -29.96 30.71 -28.55
C GLU A 136 -29.86 29.59 -29.61
N GLY A 137 -30.93 28.78 -29.70
CA GLY A 137 -31.16 27.76 -30.75
C GLY A 137 -30.83 26.33 -30.32
N ASP A 138 -31.73 25.32 -30.38
CA ASP A 138 -33.07 25.30 -30.99
C ASP A 138 -34.09 24.52 -30.14
N GLU A 139 -35.37 24.85 -30.35
CA GLU A 139 -36.53 24.17 -29.77
C GLU A 139 -36.88 22.90 -30.55
N VAL A 140 -37.14 21.78 -29.85
CA VAL A 140 -38.07 20.75 -30.35
C VAL A 140 -38.93 20.23 -29.19
N ASN A 141 -40.25 20.38 -29.33
CA ASN A 141 -41.26 19.81 -28.45
C ASN A 141 -41.17 18.28 -28.41
N SER A 142 -41.49 17.67 -27.25
CA SER A 142 -42.67 16.79 -27.16
C SER A 142 -43.01 16.38 -25.73
N TYR A 143 -44.30 16.44 -25.42
CA TYR A 143 -44.95 15.73 -24.33
C TYR A 143 -44.67 14.22 -24.40
N SER A 144 -44.60 13.56 -23.24
CA SER A 144 -45.56 12.49 -22.89
C SER A 144 -45.45 12.03 -21.44
N GLN A 145 -46.57 11.58 -20.90
CA GLN A 145 -46.84 11.27 -19.50
C GLN A 145 -47.53 9.91 -19.42
N THR A 146 -46.83 8.89 -18.91
CA THR A 146 -47.32 7.55 -18.51
C THR A 146 -46.25 6.98 -17.58
N GLN A 147 -46.45 6.58 -16.32
CA GLN A 147 -47.53 5.82 -15.70
C GLN A 147 -47.78 4.46 -16.37
N THR A 148 -47.19 3.41 -15.82
CA THR A 148 -47.48 2.01 -16.14
C THR A 148 -47.47 1.16 -14.87
N GLN A 149 -48.55 0.40 -14.69
CA GLN A 149 -48.82 -0.52 -13.59
C GLN A 149 -49.45 -1.78 -14.22
N GLY A 150 -49.22 -2.97 -13.65
CA GLY A 150 -49.66 -4.27 -14.18
C GLY A 150 -48.54 -4.97 -14.99
N GLN A 151 -48.10 -6.19 -14.70
CA GLN A 151 -48.82 -7.48 -14.52
C GLN A 151 -49.62 -7.90 -15.77
N SER A 152 -49.16 -8.94 -16.48
CA SER A 152 -49.78 -10.27 -16.47
C SER A 152 -49.43 -11.15 -17.69
N THR A 153 -49.30 -12.45 -17.42
CA THR A 153 -49.57 -13.62 -18.28
C THR A 153 -48.73 -13.93 -19.53
N ASP A 154 -48.13 -15.12 -19.49
CA ASP A 154 -47.75 -15.97 -20.61
C ASP A 154 -48.90 -16.22 -21.61
N THR A 155 -48.56 -16.49 -22.87
CA THR A 155 -49.28 -17.47 -23.69
C THR A 155 -48.40 -17.97 -24.85
N HIS A 156 -48.45 -19.26 -25.13
CA HIS A 156 -47.77 -19.89 -26.28
C HIS A 156 -48.43 -19.47 -27.61
N GLY A 157 -47.61 -19.30 -28.65
CA GLY A 157 -48.05 -19.15 -30.04
C GLY A 157 -46.90 -19.43 -31.00
N ASP A 158 -47.00 -20.54 -31.73
CA ASP A 158 -46.03 -21.01 -32.74
C ASP A 158 -46.49 -20.63 -34.16
N VAL A 159 -45.69 -20.97 -35.18
CA VAL A 159 -46.00 -21.02 -36.63
C VAL A 159 -45.69 -19.75 -37.47
N SER A 160 -44.44 -19.75 -37.97
CA SER A 160 -44.05 -19.65 -39.40
C SER A 160 -44.20 -18.36 -40.25
N HIS A 161 -43.14 -18.17 -41.05
CA HIS A 161 -43.01 -17.54 -42.39
C HIS A 161 -42.16 -16.26 -42.53
N LEU A 162 -40.98 -16.48 -43.11
CA LEU A 162 -40.12 -15.56 -43.89
C LEU A 162 -40.90 -14.96 -45.10
N PRO A 163 -40.48 -13.84 -45.75
CA PRO A 163 -39.10 -13.66 -46.23
C PRO A 163 -38.52 -12.23 -46.44
N SER A 164 -37.28 -12.24 -46.97
CA SER A 164 -36.61 -11.27 -47.85
C SER A 164 -35.97 -9.99 -47.30
N GLU A 165 -34.64 -10.00 -47.43
CA GLU A 165 -33.83 -9.00 -48.15
C GLU A 165 -33.79 -7.54 -47.63
N SER A 166 -32.64 -7.21 -47.04
CA SER A 166 -32.10 -5.84 -46.97
C SER A 166 -30.75 -5.80 -47.70
N PRO A 167 -30.48 -4.78 -48.55
CA PRO A 167 -29.25 -4.72 -49.34
C PRO A 167 -28.02 -4.30 -48.51
N PRO A 168 -26.79 -4.66 -48.94
CA PRO A 168 -25.57 -4.24 -48.25
C PRO A 168 -25.26 -2.76 -48.50
N LEU A 169 -24.91 -2.03 -47.44
CA LEU A 169 -24.36 -0.68 -47.52
C LEU A 169 -22.90 -0.73 -47.99
N GLU A 170 -22.64 -0.25 -49.20
CA GLU A 170 -21.28 0.05 -49.65
C GLU A 170 -20.74 1.30 -48.93
N PHE A 171 -19.56 1.18 -48.33
CA PHE A 171 -18.79 2.34 -47.85
C PHE A 171 -17.69 2.68 -48.87
N PRO A 172 -17.50 3.96 -49.21
CA PRO A 172 -16.45 4.35 -50.16
C PRO A 172 -15.05 4.17 -49.55
N PRO A 173 -14.03 3.76 -50.33
CA PRO A 173 -12.67 3.63 -49.84
C PRO A 173 -12.02 4.99 -49.57
N SER A 174 -11.52 5.18 -48.35
CA SER A 174 -10.74 6.36 -47.95
C SER A 174 -9.44 6.49 -48.77
N PRO A 175 -8.97 7.72 -49.06
CA PRO A 175 -7.86 7.95 -49.97
C PRO A 175 -6.51 7.49 -49.41
N THR A 176 -5.76 6.75 -50.22
CA THR A 176 -4.40 6.28 -49.92
C THR A 176 -3.38 7.42 -50.01
N PHE A 177 -2.97 8.00 -48.88
CA PHE A 177 -1.82 8.89 -48.84
C PHE A 177 -0.51 8.08 -48.73
N SER A 178 0.15 7.87 -49.86
CA SER A 178 1.44 7.19 -49.93
C SER A 178 2.59 8.14 -49.56
N GLN A 179 3.16 7.97 -48.37
CA GLN A 179 4.54 8.38 -48.08
C GLN A 179 5.35 7.17 -47.59
N PRO A 180 6.60 6.98 -48.05
CA PRO A 180 7.43 5.87 -47.62
C PRO A 180 7.95 6.11 -46.18
N PRO A 181 7.81 5.14 -45.25
CA PRO A 181 8.35 5.29 -43.92
C PRO A 181 9.88 5.11 -43.95
N ILE A 182 10.61 6.16 -43.55
CA ILE A 182 12.04 6.07 -43.24
C ILE A 182 12.18 5.10 -42.05
N ARG A 183 12.70 3.90 -42.32
CA ARG A 183 12.94 2.89 -41.29
C ARG A 183 14.23 3.20 -40.53
N SER A 184 14.12 3.88 -39.40
CA SER A 184 15.10 3.73 -38.33
C SER A 184 15.03 2.30 -37.76
N PRO A 185 16.17 1.68 -37.36
CA PRO A 185 16.17 0.35 -36.79
C PRO A 185 15.55 0.39 -35.38
N THR A 186 14.30 -0.03 -35.29
CA THR A 186 13.57 -0.04 -34.01
C THR A 186 14.16 -1.10 -33.06
N PRO A 187 14.35 -0.80 -31.77
CA PRO A 187 14.69 -1.82 -30.79
C PRO A 187 13.67 -2.97 -30.82
N ARG A 188 14.16 -4.22 -30.80
CA ARG A 188 13.30 -5.39 -30.60
C ARG A 188 12.82 -5.39 -29.15
N HIS A 189 11.71 -4.70 -28.86
CA HIS A 189 11.09 -4.78 -27.53
C HIS A 189 10.78 -6.24 -27.23
N TRP A 190 11.32 -6.73 -26.11
CA TRP A 190 11.14 -8.11 -25.69
C TRP A 190 9.71 -8.29 -25.16
N THR A 191 8.85 -8.90 -25.97
CA THR A 191 7.62 -9.53 -25.46
C THR A 191 8.03 -10.89 -24.90
N PRO A 192 7.64 -11.27 -23.66
CA PRO A 192 7.87 -12.62 -23.19
C PRO A 192 7.28 -13.63 -24.20
N PRO A 193 8.00 -14.70 -24.56
CA PRO A 193 7.40 -15.75 -25.37
C PRO A 193 6.15 -16.26 -24.65
N LEU A 194 5.06 -16.45 -25.39
CA LEU A 194 3.89 -17.12 -24.82
C LEU A 194 4.32 -18.50 -24.29
N PRO A 195 3.71 -19.01 -23.22
CA PRO A 195 3.98 -20.36 -22.75
C PRO A 195 3.68 -21.39 -23.86
N GLU A 196 4.71 -21.89 -24.54
CA GLU A 196 4.59 -22.92 -25.59
C GLU A 196 4.19 -24.29 -25.01
N HIS A 197 4.25 -24.44 -23.68
CA HIS A 197 3.93 -25.65 -22.93
C HIS A 197 2.42 -25.89 -22.77
N ALA A 198 1.74 -26.05 -23.90
CA ALA A 198 0.48 -26.80 -24.00
C ALA A 198 0.42 -27.68 -25.28
N PHE A 199 1.35 -27.52 -26.22
CA PHE A 199 1.29 -28.17 -27.53
C PHE A 199 2.67 -28.65 -28.03
N SER A 200 3.09 -29.84 -27.61
CA SER A 200 3.98 -30.72 -28.40
C SER A 200 4.09 -32.12 -27.80
N HIS A 201 4.24 -33.13 -28.67
CA HIS A 201 4.25 -34.54 -28.32
C HIS A 201 5.55 -34.97 -27.63
N SER A 202 5.42 -35.87 -26.66
CA SER A 202 6.54 -36.60 -26.07
C SER A 202 7.26 -37.44 -27.13
N ARG A 203 8.59 -37.26 -27.26
CA ARG A 203 9.47 -38.24 -27.90
C ARG A 203 10.38 -38.84 -26.84
N GLN A 204 10.29 -40.16 -26.67
CA GLN A 204 11.29 -40.94 -25.95
C GLN A 204 12.67 -40.76 -26.60
N ILE A 205 13.71 -40.70 -25.77
CA ILE A 205 15.07 -41.04 -26.16
C ILE A 205 15.56 -42.04 -25.13
N ASP A 206 15.71 -43.30 -25.55
CA ASP A 206 16.28 -44.36 -24.73
C ASP A 206 17.81 -44.20 -24.69
N HIS A 207 18.42 -44.44 -23.52
CA HIS A 207 19.87 -44.55 -23.37
C HIS A 207 20.21 -45.85 -22.63
N ALA A 208 21.16 -46.62 -23.18
CA ALA A 208 21.49 -47.98 -22.77
C ALA A 208 23.01 -48.21 -22.76
N GLY A 209 23.50 -49.03 -21.81
CA GLY A 209 24.92 -49.43 -21.65
C GLY A 209 25.85 -48.31 -21.17
N SER A 210 27.07 -48.54 -20.65
CA SER A 210 27.84 -49.75 -20.25
C SER A 210 29.08 -49.26 -19.43
N LEU A 211 29.98 -50.03 -18.78
CA LEU A 211 30.27 -51.48 -18.67
C LEU A 211 30.96 -51.72 -17.28
N ASN A 212 31.62 -52.88 -17.05
CA ASN A 212 32.23 -53.30 -15.77
C ASN A 212 33.78 -53.34 -15.77
N GLU A 213 34.38 -53.04 -14.60
CA GLU A 213 35.56 -53.68 -13.94
C GLU A 213 36.89 -53.94 -14.73
N PRO A 214 37.89 -54.71 -14.21
CA PRO A 214 38.93 -54.21 -13.26
C PRO A 214 40.38 -54.61 -13.67
N GLY A 215 41.39 -54.41 -12.81
CA GLY A 215 42.71 -55.08 -12.99
C GLY A 215 43.84 -54.71 -12.02
N GLN A 216 44.39 -55.72 -11.33
CA GLN A 216 45.64 -55.65 -10.53
C GLN A 216 46.87 -55.99 -11.40
N ASN A 217 48.09 -55.57 -11.01
CA ASN A 217 49.30 -56.43 -10.99
C ASN A 217 50.57 -55.74 -10.41
N PRO A 218 51.68 -56.47 -10.11
CA PRO A 218 52.47 -56.23 -8.89
C PRO A 218 53.91 -55.68 -9.11
N ALA A 219 54.70 -55.72 -8.02
CA ALA A 219 56.00 -55.09 -7.82
C ALA A 219 57.18 -55.63 -8.64
N GLU A 220 58.17 -54.75 -8.87
CA GLU A 220 59.57 -55.09 -9.16
C GLU A 220 60.54 -54.49 -8.11
N PRO A 221 61.64 -55.19 -7.74
CA PRO A 221 62.62 -54.71 -6.76
C PRO A 221 63.85 -54.06 -7.43
N PHE A 222 63.91 -52.73 -7.52
CA PHE A 222 65.10 -52.03 -8.03
C PHE A 222 66.15 -51.74 -6.95
N GLN A 223 67.35 -52.26 -7.20
CA GLN A 223 68.53 -52.17 -6.33
C GLN A 223 69.19 -50.78 -6.37
N ASN A 224 69.75 -50.38 -5.23
CA ASN A 224 70.96 -49.56 -5.07
C ASN A 224 71.20 -48.44 -6.11
N ARG A 225 70.58 -47.27 -5.89
CA ARG A 225 70.97 -46.01 -6.54
C ARG A 225 71.63 -45.07 -5.52
N PRO A 226 72.87 -44.57 -5.75
CA PRO A 226 73.61 -43.81 -4.76
C PRO A 226 73.01 -42.43 -4.48
N ASP A 227 73.18 -41.97 -3.24
CA ASP A 227 72.81 -40.70 -2.60
C ASP A 227 72.16 -39.59 -3.44
N ASN A 228 70.86 -39.72 -3.69
CA ASN A 228 69.98 -38.60 -4.05
C ASN A 228 69.39 -37.87 -2.82
N ARG A 229 69.84 -38.21 -1.59
CA ARG A 229 69.39 -37.63 -0.32
C ARG A 229 69.38 -36.10 -0.25
N PRO A 230 70.41 -35.34 -0.71
CA PRO A 230 70.36 -33.88 -0.62
C PRO A 230 69.25 -33.27 -1.48
N ARG A 231 68.94 -33.88 -2.64
CA ARG A 231 67.91 -33.37 -3.55
C ARG A 231 66.50 -33.67 -3.06
N THR A 232 66.28 -34.79 -2.37
CA THR A 232 65.00 -35.08 -1.72
C THR A 232 64.76 -34.15 -0.52
N ASN A 233 65.78 -33.88 0.29
CA ASN A 233 65.64 -32.96 1.44
C ASN A 233 65.26 -31.54 0.98
N ALA A 234 65.94 -31.01 -0.04
CA ALA A 234 65.61 -29.71 -0.61
C ALA A 234 64.15 -29.61 -1.14
N LEU A 235 63.61 -30.70 -1.70
CA LEU A 235 62.21 -30.76 -2.12
C LEU A 235 61.25 -30.78 -0.91
N PHE A 236 61.57 -31.51 0.16
CA PHE A 236 60.77 -31.50 1.39
C PHE A 236 60.75 -30.13 2.05
N ASP A 237 61.89 -29.44 2.12
CA ASP A 237 61.97 -28.07 2.66
C ASP A 237 61.19 -27.07 1.80
N HIS A 238 61.23 -27.22 0.47
CA HIS A 238 60.44 -26.39 -0.44
C HIS A 238 58.93 -26.63 -0.28
N ILE A 239 58.48 -27.89 -0.17
CA ILE A 239 57.07 -28.25 0.09
C ILE A 239 56.62 -27.70 1.45
N LYS A 240 57.48 -27.76 2.47
CA LYS A 240 57.20 -27.21 3.80
C LYS A 240 57.06 -25.68 3.77
N SER A 241 57.92 -25.00 2.99
CA SER A 241 57.85 -23.56 2.74
C SER A 241 56.55 -23.16 2.03
N LEU A 242 56.17 -23.87 0.95
CA LEU A 242 54.91 -23.62 0.23
C LEU A 242 53.67 -23.85 1.11
N LYS A 243 53.68 -24.89 1.97
CA LYS A 243 52.58 -25.10 2.93
C LYS A 243 52.46 -23.96 3.94
N ALA A 244 53.58 -23.41 4.42
CA ALA A 244 53.58 -22.24 5.30
C ALA A 244 53.08 -20.98 4.59
N GLN A 245 53.43 -20.78 3.31
CA GLN A 245 52.91 -19.68 2.49
C GLN A 245 51.41 -19.79 2.25
N ASN A 246 50.90 -20.98 1.93
CA ASN A 246 49.45 -21.20 1.76
C ASN A 246 48.68 -20.93 3.06
N ALA A 247 49.17 -21.43 4.20
CA ALA A 247 48.53 -21.14 5.50
C ALA A 247 48.53 -19.64 5.84
N ALA A 248 49.58 -18.90 5.46
CA ALA A 248 49.62 -17.44 5.61
C ALA A 248 48.60 -16.73 4.69
N LEU A 249 48.45 -17.19 3.44
CA LEU A 249 47.45 -16.67 2.50
C LEU A 249 46.02 -16.97 2.96
N GLU A 250 45.73 -18.18 3.45
CA GLU A 250 44.43 -18.57 4.01
C GLU A 250 44.06 -17.68 5.22
N SER A 251 45.02 -17.44 6.12
CA SER A 251 44.86 -16.50 7.24
C SER A 251 44.60 -15.06 6.77
N GLN A 252 45.31 -14.60 5.74
CA GLN A 252 45.09 -13.28 5.14
C GLN A 252 43.70 -13.15 4.49
N CYS A 253 43.21 -14.20 3.81
CA CYS A 253 41.86 -14.25 3.26
C CYS A 253 40.79 -14.24 4.36
N ALA A 254 40.98 -14.97 5.45
CA ALA A 254 40.07 -14.96 6.60
C ALA A 254 39.98 -13.56 7.23
N ALA A 255 41.12 -12.92 7.50
CA ALA A 255 41.17 -11.56 8.04
C ALA A 255 40.56 -10.49 7.09
N MET A 256 40.69 -10.69 5.77
CA MET A 256 40.05 -9.84 4.76
C MET A 256 38.52 -9.99 4.80
N HIS A 257 38.02 -11.22 4.92
CA HIS A 257 36.59 -11.51 5.02
C HIS A 257 35.98 -10.97 6.32
N GLU A 258 36.69 -11.10 7.45
CA GLU A 258 36.29 -10.52 8.73
C GLU A 258 36.14 -8.98 8.62
N ARG A 259 37.16 -8.32 8.05
CA ARG A 259 37.13 -6.88 7.78
C ARG A 259 36.00 -6.47 6.81
N GLN A 260 35.68 -7.30 5.83
CA GLN A 260 34.52 -7.06 4.96
C GLN A 260 33.22 -7.11 5.77
N THR A 261 33.01 -8.14 6.60
CA THR A 261 31.80 -8.24 7.44
C THR A 261 31.68 -7.11 8.45
N GLU A 262 32.80 -6.61 9.00
CA GLU A 262 32.82 -5.43 9.88
C GLU A 262 32.41 -4.14 9.12
N LEU A 263 32.88 -3.97 7.88
CA LEU A 263 32.51 -2.84 7.02
C LEU A 263 31.03 -2.90 6.60
N GLU A 264 30.51 -4.07 6.25
CA GLU A 264 29.09 -4.28 5.95
C GLU A 264 28.21 -3.97 7.17
N ALA A 265 28.61 -4.39 8.37
CA ALA A 265 27.93 -4.03 9.62
C ALA A 265 27.92 -2.51 9.87
N LYS A 266 29.06 -1.83 9.64
CA LYS A 266 29.16 -0.35 9.77
C LYS A 266 28.31 0.37 8.73
N ILE A 267 28.30 -0.08 7.47
CA ILE A 267 27.45 0.47 6.41
C ILE A 267 25.98 0.34 6.80
N ASN A 268 25.56 -0.83 7.31
CA ASN A 268 24.20 -1.04 7.77
C ASN A 268 23.83 -0.14 8.97
N SER A 269 24.73 0.04 9.96
CA SER A 269 24.52 0.99 11.08
C SER A 269 24.28 2.40 10.55
N VAL A 270 25.20 2.93 9.72
CA VAL A 270 25.08 4.26 9.10
C VAL A 270 23.80 4.37 8.28
N HIS A 271 23.40 3.32 7.55
CA HIS A 271 22.15 3.34 6.79
C HIS A 271 20.92 3.41 7.69
N THR A 272 20.93 2.74 8.86
CA THR A 272 19.86 2.87 9.85
C THR A 272 19.84 4.25 10.53
N GLU A 273 20.99 4.81 10.88
CA GLU A 273 21.12 6.16 11.45
C GLU A 273 20.64 7.24 10.47
N VAL A 274 21.09 7.17 9.21
CA VAL A 274 20.64 8.05 8.13
C VAL A 274 19.15 7.88 7.89
N THR A 275 18.63 6.65 7.86
CA THR A 275 17.19 6.40 7.69
C THR A 275 16.38 6.98 8.85
N GLN A 276 16.83 6.85 10.10
CA GLN A 276 16.17 7.45 11.26
C GLN A 276 16.23 8.99 11.20
N ALA A 277 17.39 9.58 10.93
CA ALA A 277 17.53 11.04 10.77
C ALA A 277 16.68 11.59 9.60
N GLN A 278 16.56 10.84 8.51
CA GLN A 278 15.74 11.16 7.35
C GLN A 278 14.23 11.02 7.69
N ILE A 279 13.84 9.98 8.43
CA ILE A 279 12.48 9.83 8.98
C ILE A 279 12.14 11.00 9.92
N HIS A 280 13.06 11.45 10.78
CA HIS A 280 12.83 12.60 11.65
C HIS A 280 12.74 13.93 10.89
N THR A 281 13.57 14.15 9.87
CA THR A 281 13.55 15.40 9.08
C THR A 281 12.37 15.47 8.09
N PHE A 282 11.98 14.36 7.46
CA PHE A 282 10.84 14.35 6.53
C PHE A 282 9.48 14.28 7.23
N ASN A 283 9.33 13.63 8.39
CA ASN A 283 8.04 13.61 9.12
C ASN A 283 7.73 14.91 9.87
N ASN A 284 8.74 15.74 10.17
CA ASN A 284 8.53 17.09 10.70
C ASN A 284 8.17 18.12 9.60
N GLY A 285 8.20 17.73 8.32
CA GLY A 285 7.51 18.44 7.25
C GLY A 285 6.03 18.03 7.24
N PRO A 286 5.09 18.81 7.80
CA PRO A 286 3.68 18.42 7.81
C PRO A 286 3.20 18.22 6.38
N SER A 287 2.71 17.00 6.09
CA SER A 287 2.08 16.69 4.81
C SER A 287 1.15 17.82 4.41
N LYS A 288 1.31 18.34 3.18
CA LYS A 288 0.54 19.51 2.76
C LYS A 288 -0.97 19.23 2.76
N ALA A 289 -1.39 17.96 2.69
CA ALA A 289 -2.80 17.59 2.79
C ALA A 289 -3.46 17.97 4.14
N PRO A 290 -3.03 17.46 5.32
CA PRO A 290 -3.56 17.91 6.60
C PRO A 290 -3.36 19.42 6.82
N ARG A 291 -2.21 20.01 6.48
CA ARG A 291 -2.01 21.46 6.65
C ARG A 291 -2.95 22.31 5.78
N THR A 292 -3.23 21.91 4.53
CA THR A 292 -4.25 22.57 3.69
C THR A 292 -5.67 22.30 4.19
N ARG A 293 -5.95 21.14 4.79
CA ARG A 293 -7.25 20.83 5.42
C ARG A 293 -7.47 21.65 6.69
N GLU A 294 -6.44 21.84 7.50
CA GLU A 294 -6.43 22.69 8.68
C GLU A 294 -6.56 24.17 8.31
N ILE A 295 -5.80 24.65 7.31
CA ILE A 295 -5.93 26.03 6.80
C ILE A 295 -7.35 26.29 6.29
N ARG A 296 -7.97 25.35 5.54
CA ARG A 296 -9.37 25.47 5.11
C ARG A 296 -10.34 25.42 6.28
N SER A 297 -10.12 24.54 7.27
CA SER A 297 -10.93 24.47 8.49
C SER A 297 -10.86 25.76 9.32
N LYS A 298 -9.66 26.34 9.49
CA LYS A 298 -9.46 27.67 10.08
C LYS A 298 -10.11 28.77 9.24
N GLN A 299 -10.05 28.70 7.91
CA GLN A 299 -10.74 29.67 7.04
C GLN A 299 -12.26 29.59 7.17
N ASP A 300 -12.84 28.39 7.22
CA ASP A 300 -14.29 28.20 7.42
C ASP A 300 -14.72 28.57 8.85
N ARG A 301 -13.90 28.30 9.88
CA ARG A 301 -14.12 28.84 11.24
C ARG A 301 -14.04 30.36 11.29
N MET A 302 -13.09 31.00 10.61
CA MET A 302 -13.09 32.48 10.52
C MET A 302 -14.26 33.03 9.69
N ARG A 303 -14.87 32.21 8.83
CA ARG A 303 -16.05 32.60 8.02
C ARG A 303 -17.35 32.44 8.81
N ARG A 304 -17.44 31.42 9.66
CA ARG A 304 -18.50 31.21 10.65
C ARG A 304 -18.13 32.01 11.90
N ARG A 305 -18.55 33.27 11.93
CA ARG A 305 -18.31 34.25 13.00
C ARG A 305 -19.01 33.83 14.31
N GLU A 306 -18.54 32.74 14.90
CA GLU A 306 -18.81 32.34 16.27
C GLU A 306 -18.02 33.29 17.18
N GLU A 307 -18.75 33.97 18.07
CA GLU A 307 -18.17 34.96 18.97
C GLU A 307 -17.30 34.23 20.01
N PRO A 308 -16.07 34.69 20.28
CA PRO A 308 -15.21 34.04 21.26
C PRO A 308 -15.85 34.18 22.64
N SER A 309 -16.25 33.04 23.21
CA SER A 309 -16.72 32.97 24.60
C SER A 309 -15.55 33.25 25.52
N ASP A 310 -15.65 34.37 26.23
CA ASP A 310 -14.70 34.83 27.24
C ASP A 310 -14.88 34.03 28.53
N GLU A 311 -14.25 32.85 28.62
CA GLU A 311 -14.23 32.06 29.86
C GLU A 311 -12.81 31.67 30.29
N SER A 312 -12.35 32.43 31.29
CA SER A 312 -11.62 32.00 32.48
C SER A 312 -10.27 31.30 32.31
N ASP A 313 -9.21 32.08 32.55
CA ASP A 313 -8.00 31.55 33.19
C ASP A 313 -8.38 30.83 34.50
N SER A 314 -7.85 29.63 34.69
CA SER A 314 -7.91 28.87 35.93
C SER A 314 -6.61 28.08 36.05
N ASP A 315 -5.63 28.70 36.70
CA ASP A 315 -4.33 28.09 36.98
C ASP A 315 -4.50 26.96 38.01
N GLU A 316 -4.73 25.73 37.53
CA GLU A 316 -4.55 24.50 38.32
C GLU A 316 -3.39 23.70 37.72
N ASP A 317 -2.18 24.08 38.15
CA ASP A 317 -0.92 23.37 37.93
C ASP A 317 -0.79 22.21 38.92
N ASP A 318 -1.43 21.08 38.60
CA ASP A 318 -1.39 19.86 39.41
C ASP A 318 -1.22 18.61 38.54
N GLY A 319 -0.04 17.97 38.63
CA GLY A 319 0.15 16.56 38.28
C GLY A 319 0.59 16.24 36.85
N GLU A 320 1.81 16.59 36.46
CA GLU A 320 2.47 16.12 35.22
C GLU A 320 2.88 14.63 35.25
N GLN A 321 2.08 13.76 35.88
CA GLN A 321 2.37 12.32 36.04
C GLN A 321 1.59 11.46 35.02
N ASP A 322 2.35 10.75 34.19
CA ASP A 322 1.92 9.77 33.17
C ASP A 322 1.01 10.26 32.02
N ILE A 323 1.36 11.42 31.46
CA ILE A 323 0.88 11.86 30.13
C ILE A 323 1.23 10.83 29.03
N GLN A 324 2.24 9.98 29.24
CA GLN A 324 2.76 9.05 28.24
C GLN A 324 1.82 7.85 27.99
N GLY A 325 1.08 7.38 29.00
CA GLY A 325 -0.04 6.45 28.81
C GLY A 325 -1.12 7.01 27.88
N SER A 326 -1.45 8.30 28.02
CA SER A 326 -2.57 8.96 27.32
C SER A 326 -2.47 8.98 25.78
N PHE A 327 -1.28 8.73 25.21
CA PHE A 327 -1.07 8.74 23.76
C PHE A 327 -1.01 7.34 23.10
N LYS A 328 -0.94 6.24 23.87
CA LYS A 328 -0.80 4.88 23.31
C LYS A 328 -1.99 4.47 22.43
N TYR A 329 -3.21 4.93 22.74
CA TYR A 329 -4.39 4.67 21.88
C TYR A 329 -4.26 5.29 20.48
N LYS A 330 -3.41 6.31 20.29
CA LYS A 330 -3.17 6.93 18.98
C LYS A 330 -2.14 6.20 18.13
N THR A 331 -1.37 5.26 18.69
CA THR A 331 -0.32 4.52 17.95
C THR A 331 -0.90 3.88 16.70
N LEU A 332 -1.93 3.03 16.81
CA LEU A 332 -2.58 2.39 15.66
C LEU A 332 -3.29 3.37 14.69
N LEU A 333 -3.50 4.64 15.06
CA LEU A 333 -4.10 5.65 14.18
C LEU A 333 -3.09 6.24 13.18
N GLN A 334 -1.79 6.17 13.47
CA GLN A 334 -0.72 6.74 12.64
C GLN A 334 -0.68 6.13 11.21
N SER A 335 -0.14 6.88 10.25
CA SER A 335 0.00 6.42 8.85
C SER A 335 1.22 5.53 8.62
N ASN A 336 2.31 5.81 9.34
CA ASN A 336 3.64 5.23 9.09
C ASN A 336 3.92 4.17 10.16
N LEU A 337 3.26 3.02 10.05
CA LEU A 337 3.33 1.96 11.05
C LEU A 337 4.38 0.89 10.69
N PRO A 338 5.13 0.36 11.68
CA PRO A 338 5.83 -0.91 11.57
C PRO A 338 4.93 -2.05 11.05
N PRO A 339 5.49 -3.08 10.38
CA PRO A 339 4.70 -4.15 9.77
C PRO A 339 3.72 -4.85 10.72
N HIS A 340 4.12 -5.12 11.98
CA HIS A 340 3.27 -5.77 12.96
C HIS A 340 2.09 -4.86 13.41
N LEU A 341 2.33 -3.57 13.66
CA LEU A 341 1.27 -2.60 13.97
C LEU A 341 0.33 -2.40 12.77
N HIS A 342 0.86 -2.48 11.54
CA HIS A 342 0.04 -2.45 10.33
C HIS A 342 -0.82 -3.73 10.20
N ALA A 343 -0.30 -4.91 10.57
CA ALA A 343 -1.09 -6.14 10.63
C ALA A 343 -2.24 -6.02 11.65
N ALA A 344 -1.94 -5.62 12.89
CA ALA A 344 -2.92 -5.36 13.94
C ALA A 344 -4.03 -4.38 13.51
N LYS A 345 -3.63 -3.23 12.93
CA LYS A 345 -4.57 -2.23 12.40
C LYS A 345 -5.49 -2.80 11.32
N ASN A 346 -4.95 -3.59 10.39
CA ASN A 346 -5.74 -4.21 9.33
C ASN A 346 -6.69 -5.29 9.87
N PHE A 347 -6.27 -6.04 10.90
CA PHE A 347 -7.09 -7.01 11.59
C PHE A 347 -8.30 -6.34 12.26
N LEU A 348 -8.06 -5.34 13.12
CA LEU A 348 -9.12 -4.57 13.79
C LEU A 348 -10.04 -3.85 12.78
N GLN A 349 -9.51 -3.31 11.67
CA GLN A 349 -10.35 -2.71 10.63
C GLN A 349 -11.26 -3.73 9.91
N ARG A 350 -10.89 -5.01 9.81
CA ARG A 350 -11.78 -6.05 9.25
C ARG A 350 -12.95 -6.31 10.19
N PHE A 351 -12.68 -6.50 11.48
CA PHE A 351 -13.70 -6.66 12.51
C PHE A 351 -14.64 -5.46 12.57
N GLN A 352 -14.11 -4.22 12.60
CA GLN A 352 -14.92 -3.01 12.58
C GLN A 352 -15.86 -2.93 11.38
N ARG A 353 -15.40 -3.28 10.17
CA ARG A 353 -16.25 -3.27 8.96
C ARG A 353 -17.37 -4.32 9.07
N GLN A 354 -17.07 -5.50 9.59
CA GLN A 354 -18.05 -6.55 9.84
C GLN A 354 -19.09 -6.12 10.89
N ALA A 355 -18.66 -5.54 12.01
CA ALA A 355 -19.55 -5.02 13.04
C ALA A 355 -20.41 -3.84 12.52
N PHE A 356 -19.87 -2.93 11.69
CA PHE A 356 -20.66 -1.91 11.00
C PHE A 356 -21.74 -2.52 10.11
N TRP A 357 -21.39 -3.50 9.27
CA TRP A 357 -22.34 -4.19 8.39
C TRP A 357 -23.45 -4.91 9.18
N HIS A 358 -23.09 -5.60 10.27
CA HIS A 358 -24.04 -6.30 11.12
C HIS A 358 -24.97 -5.32 11.87
N LEU A 359 -24.41 -4.32 12.58
CA LEU A 359 -25.16 -3.33 13.35
C LEU A 359 -26.09 -2.47 12.46
N CYS A 360 -25.70 -2.25 11.21
CA CYS A 360 -26.51 -1.54 10.24
C CYS A 360 -27.40 -2.49 9.39
N GLY A 361 -27.34 -3.81 9.54
CA GLY A 361 -28.09 -4.75 8.70
C GLY A 361 -27.85 -4.59 7.19
N VAL A 362 -26.61 -4.31 6.76
CA VAL A 362 -26.23 -4.11 5.35
C VAL A 362 -25.14 -5.10 4.95
N ASN A 363 -25.35 -5.89 3.90
CA ASN A 363 -24.30 -6.77 3.37
C ASN A 363 -23.22 -6.00 2.61
N SER A 364 -21.99 -6.53 2.57
CA SER A 364 -20.83 -5.89 1.93
C SER A 364 -20.98 -5.62 0.41
N SER A 365 -21.93 -6.29 -0.24
CA SER A 365 -22.30 -6.12 -1.66
C SER A 365 -23.48 -5.17 -1.89
N GLN A 366 -24.25 -4.82 -0.85
CA GLN A 366 -25.44 -3.97 -0.96
C GLN A 366 -25.07 -2.48 -0.99
N ASN A 367 -26.02 -1.67 -1.46
CA ASN A 367 -25.93 -0.22 -1.30
C ASN A 367 -26.23 0.18 0.14
N TRP A 368 -25.61 1.26 0.61
CA TRP A 368 -25.97 1.84 1.90
C TRP A 368 -27.37 2.46 1.81
N PRO A 369 -28.25 2.22 2.80
CA PRO A 369 -29.62 2.72 2.77
C PRO A 369 -29.70 4.25 2.78
N SER A 370 -30.85 4.79 2.39
CA SER A 370 -31.17 6.19 2.66
C SER A 370 -31.56 6.40 4.12
N ILE A 371 -31.49 7.64 4.61
CA ILE A 371 -32.02 7.98 5.94
C ILE A 371 -33.56 7.92 5.96
N ASP A 372 -34.20 8.23 4.84
CA ASP A 372 -35.65 8.21 4.65
C ASP A 372 -36.21 6.82 4.28
N GLU A 373 -35.34 5.81 4.13
CA GLU A 373 -35.73 4.46 3.76
C GLU A 373 -36.30 3.74 4.99
N PRO A 374 -37.60 3.37 5.01
CA PRO A 374 -38.19 2.69 6.16
C PRO A 374 -37.56 1.31 6.30
N ARG A 375 -37.18 0.95 7.53
CA ARG A 375 -36.56 -0.35 7.85
C ARG A 375 -37.41 -1.06 8.89
N GLU A 376 -37.52 -2.38 8.73
CA GLU A 376 -38.45 -3.21 9.50
C GLU A 376 -37.90 -3.62 10.89
N ASP A 377 -36.64 -3.28 11.20
CA ASP A 377 -35.87 -3.80 12.34
C ASP A 377 -35.12 -2.71 13.14
N ASP A 378 -34.65 -3.07 14.34
CA ASP A 378 -33.78 -2.28 15.25
C ASP A 378 -32.37 -1.94 14.69
N TYR A 379 -32.16 -1.99 13.37
CA TYR A 379 -30.88 -1.69 12.74
C TYR A 379 -30.55 -0.20 12.77
N TYR A 380 -29.28 0.11 12.94
CA TYR A 380 -28.79 1.47 12.86
C TYR A 380 -28.71 1.94 11.40
N THR A 381 -29.25 3.11 11.12
CA THR A 381 -29.11 3.79 9.82
C THR A 381 -28.13 4.97 9.97
N PRO A 382 -26.92 4.89 9.38
CA PRO A 382 -25.96 5.99 9.45
C PRO A 382 -26.39 7.18 8.58
N ASP A 383 -26.30 8.39 9.12
CA ASP A 383 -26.53 9.62 8.37
C ASP A 383 -25.25 10.01 7.63
N PHE A 384 -25.12 9.50 6.41
CA PHE A 384 -23.97 9.78 5.55
C PHE A 384 -23.93 11.20 4.99
N ASP A 385 -25.00 12.00 5.09
CA ASP A 385 -24.95 13.38 4.64
C ASP A 385 -24.23 14.25 5.67
N GLU A 386 -24.49 13.98 6.96
CA GLU A 386 -23.79 14.52 8.11
C GLU A 386 -22.33 14.01 8.29
N ASP A 387 -21.67 14.49 9.34
CA ASP A 387 -20.34 14.07 9.74
C ASP A 387 -20.33 13.01 10.85
N VAL A 388 -19.13 12.58 11.26
CA VAL A 388 -18.95 11.53 12.27
C VAL A 388 -19.22 12.02 13.71
N THR A 389 -19.31 13.34 13.91
CA THR A 389 -19.61 13.96 15.21
C THR A 389 -21.11 14.06 15.46
N HIS A 390 -21.93 13.99 14.41
CA HIS A 390 -23.38 13.87 14.51
C HIS A 390 -23.78 12.72 15.46
N ALA A 391 -24.75 12.98 16.35
CA ALA A 391 -25.04 12.13 17.50
C ALA A 391 -25.31 10.66 17.12
N THR A 392 -26.11 10.44 16.07
CA THR A 392 -26.40 9.09 15.53
C THR A 392 -25.13 8.39 15.05
N ASN A 393 -24.29 9.07 14.26
CA ASN A 393 -23.08 8.49 13.69
C ASN A 393 -22.02 8.18 14.77
N SER A 394 -21.91 9.07 15.77
CA SER A 394 -21.05 8.86 16.94
C SER A 394 -21.52 7.67 17.79
N ALA A 395 -22.83 7.54 18.03
CA ALA A 395 -23.40 6.39 18.74
C ALA A 395 -23.17 5.06 18.01
N ILE A 396 -23.26 5.05 16.67
CA ILE A 396 -22.93 3.88 15.85
C ILE A 396 -21.44 3.54 15.98
N CYS A 397 -20.54 4.51 15.89
CA CYS A 397 -19.10 4.26 16.03
C CYS A 397 -18.74 3.68 17.41
N LYS A 398 -19.41 4.15 18.48
CA LYS A 398 -19.25 3.63 19.85
C LYS A 398 -19.75 2.19 19.96
N ARG A 399 -20.96 1.88 19.49
CA ARG A 399 -21.49 0.50 19.52
C ARG A 399 -20.66 -0.47 18.68
N VAL A 400 -20.13 -0.04 17.55
CA VAL A 400 -19.16 -0.83 16.76
C VAL A 400 -17.89 -1.10 17.57
N ALA A 401 -17.39 -0.12 18.31
CA ALA A 401 -16.21 -0.30 19.16
C ALA A 401 -16.47 -1.24 20.34
N GLU A 402 -17.60 -1.07 21.02
CA GLU A 402 -18.07 -1.94 22.12
C GLU A 402 -18.24 -3.39 21.64
N SER A 403 -18.90 -3.62 20.50
CA SER A 403 -19.08 -4.97 19.91
C SER A 403 -17.74 -5.63 19.62
N VAL A 404 -16.84 -4.95 18.90
CA VAL A 404 -15.52 -5.51 18.54
C VAL A 404 -14.67 -5.73 19.80
N TYR A 405 -14.70 -4.84 20.78
CA TYR A 405 -13.96 -5.01 22.03
C TYR A 405 -14.49 -6.18 22.86
N THR A 406 -15.82 -6.35 22.92
CA THR A 406 -16.47 -7.46 23.63
C THR A 406 -16.20 -8.81 22.95
N GLU A 407 -16.26 -8.87 21.61
CA GLU A 407 -15.88 -10.04 20.82
C GLU A 407 -14.42 -10.43 21.09
N LEU A 408 -13.49 -9.48 21.06
CA LEU A 408 -12.07 -9.72 21.32
C LEU A 408 -11.80 -10.14 22.77
N LYS A 409 -12.46 -9.53 23.77
CA LYS A 409 -12.37 -9.95 25.17
C LYS A 409 -12.98 -11.33 25.42
N GLY A 410 -13.94 -11.75 24.60
CA GLY A 410 -14.53 -13.10 24.64
C GLY A 410 -13.66 -14.20 24.02
N LEU A 411 -12.55 -13.86 23.33
CA LEU A 411 -11.64 -14.85 22.78
C LEU A 411 -10.74 -15.44 23.87
N ARG A 412 -10.67 -16.78 23.93
CA ARG A 412 -9.77 -17.50 24.85
C ARG A 412 -8.29 -17.16 24.62
N GLU A 413 -7.92 -16.93 23.36
CA GLU A 413 -6.58 -16.54 22.94
C GLU A 413 -6.70 -15.42 21.91
N LEU A 414 -5.86 -14.38 22.04
CA LEU A 414 -5.82 -13.29 21.07
C LEU A 414 -5.24 -13.79 19.72
N PRO A 415 -5.77 -13.32 18.58
CA PRO A 415 -5.18 -13.56 17.25
C PRO A 415 -3.73 -13.10 17.17
N ASP A 416 -2.88 -13.80 16.42
CA ASP A 416 -1.43 -13.55 16.38
C ASP A 416 -1.07 -12.12 15.95
N GLU A 417 -1.88 -11.48 15.09
CA GLU A 417 -1.68 -10.07 14.73
C GLU A 417 -1.86 -9.09 15.91
N LEU A 418 -2.52 -9.50 16.99
CA LEU A 418 -2.78 -8.72 18.20
C LEU A 418 -1.91 -9.15 19.41
N ARG A 419 -1.15 -10.25 19.31
CA ARG A 419 -0.30 -10.77 20.40
C ARG A 419 1.05 -10.07 20.55
N HIS A 420 1.44 -9.24 19.58
CA HIS A 420 2.73 -8.55 19.59
C HIS A 420 2.79 -7.52 20.74
N PRO A 421 3.86 -7.46 21.56
CA PRO A 421 3.88 -6.63 22.78
C PRO A 421 3.70 -5.13 22.53
N ASP A 422 4.11 -4.62 21.37
CA ASP A 422 3.92 -3.21 20.99
C ASP A 422 2.47 -2.88 20.53
N VAL A 423 1.61 -3.88 20.34
CA VAL A 423 0.22 -3.69 19.90
C VAL A 423 -0.67 -3.36 21.12
N TYR A 424 -0.93 -2.07 21.30
CA TYR A 424 -1.91 -1.57 22.25
C TYR A 424 -3.23 -1.20 21.56
N PHE A 425 -4.35 -1.69 22.07
CA PHE A 425 -5.69 -1.28 21.65
C PHE A 425 -6.67 -1.29 22.83
N SER A 426 -7.42 -0.21 22.99
CA SER A 426 -8.55 -0.12 23.93
C SER A 426 -9.86 0.07 23.17
N CYS A 427 -11.00 0.03 23.86
CA CYS A 427 -12.30 0.38 23.26
C CYS A 427 -12.25 1.77 22.59
N ARG A 428 -11.57 2.75 23.22
CA ARG A 428 -11.31 4.08 22.65
C ARG A 428 -10.45 4.05 21.38
N THR A 429 -9.42 3.20 21.30
CA THR A 429 -8.65 2.98 20.06
C THR A 429 -9.55 2.49 18.93
N ILE A 430 -10.42 1.52 19.24
CA ILE A 430 -11.35 0.92 18.28
C ILE A 430 -12.41 1.95 17.85
N GLU A 431 -12.88 2.83 18.75
CA GLU A 431 -13.81 3.93 18.42
C GLU A 431 -13.20 4.91 17.41
N GLU A 432 -11.97 5.38 17.64
CA GLU A 432 -11.30 6.30 16.70
C GLU A 432 -11.02 5.65 15.33
N MET A 433 -10.69 4.35 15.32
CA MET A 433 -10.58 3.57 14.08
C MET A 433 -11.94 3.36 13.40
N ALA A 434 -13.03 3.18 14.16
CA ALA A 434 -14.39 3.10 13.64
C ALA A 434 -14.82 4.43 13.00
N LYS A 435 -14.46 5.59 13.59
CA LYS A 435 -14.69 6.92 12.99
C LYS A 435 -13.98 7.08 11.64
N ALA A 436 -12.74 6.58 11.52
CA ALA A 436 -12.01 6.57 10.25
C ALA A 436 -12.66 5.62 9.22
N THR A 437 -13.13 4.45 9.65
CA THR A 437 -13.87 3.48 8.81
C THR A 437 -15.21 4.07 8.32
N TYR A 438 -15.97 4.72 9.20
CA TYR A 438 -17.19 5.45 8.88
C TYR A 438 -16.98 6.50 7.78
N CYS A 439 -15.90 7.28 7.86
CA CYS A 439 -15.55 8.25 6.81
C CYS A 439 -15.37 7.58 5.43
N GLY A 440 -14.79 6.38 5.39
CA GLY A 440 -14.66 5.58 4.16
C GLY A 440 -15.99 5.05 3.63
N PHE A 441 -16.91 4.66 4.51
CA PHE A 441 -18.28 4.29 4.14
C PHE A 441 -19.12 5.47 3.68
N ARG A 442 -18.95 6.65 4.28
CA ARG A 442 -19.59 7.89 3.82
C ARG A 442 -19.18 8.28 2.41
N ASP A 443 -17.89 8.18 2.09
CA ASP A 443 -17.39 8.41 0.73
C ASP A 443 -17.86 7.33 -0.26
N GLN A 444 -18.22 6.13 0.22
CA GLN A 444 -18.85 5.08 -0.57
C GLN A 444 -20.35 5.34 -0.80
N ALA A 445 -21.11 5.67 0.23
CA ALA A 445 -22.54 6.01 0.11
C ALA A 445 -22.73 7.22 -0.81
N LYS A 446 -21.92 8.28 -0.65
CA LYS A 446 -21.92 9.44 -1.56
C LYS A 446 -21.48 9.11 -2.99
N ALA A 447 -20.76 8.02 -3.21
CA ALA A 447 -20.47 7.50 -4.54
C ALA A 447 -21.62 6.63 -5.10
N GLN A 448 -22.37 5.92 -4.26
CA GLN A 448 -23.56 5.16 -4.67
C GLN A 448 -24.74 6.08 -5.02
N ARG A 449 -24.87 7.23 -4.33
CA ARG A 449 -25.94 8.22 -4.54
C ARG A 449 -25.67 9.23 -5.67
N THR A 450 -24.50 9.25 -6.29
CA THR A 450 -24.16 10.28 -7.30
C THR A 450 -23.10 9.81 -8.30
N ASP A 451 -23.44 9.69 -9.58
CA ASP A 451 -22.54 9.21 -10.64
C ASP A 451 -21.25 10.02 -10.77
N ALA A 452 -21.32 11.34 -10.64
CA ALA A 452 -20.13 12.20 -10.66
C ALA A 452 -19.13 11.86 -9.53
N LYS A 453 -19.62 11.38 -8.38
CA LYS A 453 -18.80 10.89 -7.27
C LYS A 453 -18.32 9.46 -7.53
N ALA A 454 -19.17 8.59 -8.09
CA ALA A 454 -18.80 7.25 -8.54
C ALA A 454 -17.63 7.29 -9.54
N GLN A 455 -17.76 8.06 -10.62
CA GLN A 455 -16.75 8.23 -11.66
C GLN A 455 -15.46 8.85 -11.10
N LYS A 456 -15.57 9.87 -10.24
CA LYS A 456 -14.39 10.42 -9.55
C LYS A 456 -13.68 9.39 -8.65
N ARG A 457 -14.43 8.51 -7.95
CA ARG A 457 -13.87 7.42 -7.14
C ARG A 457 -13.22 6.34 -8.01
N LYS A 458 -13.84 5.95 -9.14
CA LYS A 458 -13.26 5.05 -10.14
C LYS A 458 -11.94 5.61 -10.69
N HIS A 459 -11.92 6.88 -11.10
CA HIS A 459 -10.75 7.59 -11.61
C HIS A 459 -9.63 7.67 -10.56
N ASN A 460 -9.93 8.10 -9.32
CA ASN A 460 -8.94 8.11 -8.24
C ASN A 460 -8.35 6.70 -7.99
N LYS A 461 -9.20 5.66 -7.91
CA LYS A 461 -8.75 4.26 -7.76
C LYS A 461 -7.88 3.80 -8.94
N ARG A 462 -8.12 4.28 -10.16
CA ARG A 462 -7.26 4.05 -11.34
C ARG A 462 -5.90 4.71 -11.16
N ASN A 463 -5.87 5.99 -10.77
CA ASN A 463 -4.64 6.76 -10.60
C ASN A 463 -3.77 6.22 -9.45
N THR A 464 -4.37 5.83 -8.31
CA THR A 464 -3.64 5.17 -7.21
C THR A 464 -2.98 3.87 -7.67
N ARG A 465 -3.69 3.04 -8.45
CA ARG A 465 -3.12 1.79 -9.00
C ARG A 465 -2.00 2.05 -10.02
N ARG A 466 -2.15 3.07 -10.88
CA ARG A 466 -1.10 3.51 -11.81
C ARG A 466 0.16 3.96 -11.04
N TYR A 467 0.00 4.86 -10.07
CA TYR A 467 1.08 5.33 -9.20
C TYR A 467 1.79 4.17 -8.45
N GLN A 468 1.03 3.25 -7.85
CA GLN A 468 1.60 2.08 -7.17
C GLN A 468 2.42 1.19 -8.12
N ARG A 469 1.98 1.01 -9.37
CA ARG A 469 2.76 0.29 -10.41
C ARG A 469 4.02 1.04 -10.81
N ARG A 470 3.96 2.37 -10.98
CA ARG A 470 5.14 3.20 -11.25
C ARG A 470 6.16 3.09 -10.13
N PHE A 471 5.72 3.20 -8.87
CA PHE A 471 6.57 3.06 -7.68
C PHE A 471 7.20 1.65 -7.57
N HIS A 472 6.43 0.58 -7.78
CA HIS A 472 6.97 -0.78 -7.75
C HIS A 472 7.98 -1.02 -8.89
N THR A 473 7.68 -0.51 -10.09
CA THR A 473 8.58 -0.56 -11.24
C THR A 473 9.85 0.24 -10.99
N LEU A 474 9.76 1.43 -10.38
CA LEU A 474 10.94 2.21 -9.99
C LEU A 474 11.89 1.39 -9.11
N ASN A 475 11.36 0.74 -8.06
CA ASN A 475 12.17 -0.10 -7.17
C ASN A 475 12.84 -1.27 -7.91
N HIS A 476 12.17 -1.84 -8.92
CA HIS A 476 12.73 -2.88 -9.80
C HIS A 476 13.82 -2.36 -10.74
N LEU A 477 13.74 -1.12 -11.22
CA LEU A 477 14.78 -0.53 -12.06
C LEU A 477 16.00 -0.12 -11.22
N LEU A 478 15.76 0.43 -10.02
CA LEU A 478 16.81 0.76 -9.05
C LEU A 478 17.63 -0.47 -8.64
N SER A 479 17.00 -1.65 -8.52
CA SER A 479 17.71 -2.88 -8.15
C SER A 479 18.63 -3.45 -9.25
N VAL A 480 18.64 -2.89 -10.46
CA VAL A 480 19.54 -3.29 -11.57
C VAL A 480 20.38 -2.15 -12.13
N VAL A 481 20.48 -1.05 -11.38
CA VAL A 481 21.42 0.04 -11.64
C VAL A 481 22.87 -0.43 -11.68
N PRO A 482 23.37 -1.30 -10.77
CA PRO A 482 24.76 -1.77 -10.82
C PRO A 482 25.11 -2.51 -12.12
N GLU A 483 24.21 -3.38 -12.60
CA GLU A 483 24.34 -4.09 -13.88
C GLU A 483 24.32 -3.11 -15.07
N TYR A 484 23.48 -2.07 -15.01
CA TYR A 484 23.45 -1.04 -16.03
C TYR A 484 24.76 -0.24 -16.08
N ILE A 485 25.28 0.22 -14.93
CA ILE A 485 26.57 0.91 -14.85
C ILE A 485 27.68 0.02 -15.42
N LYS A 486 27.69 -1.27 -15.06
CA LYS A 486 28.66 -2.24 -15.56
C LYS A 486 28.58 -2.45 -17.08
N GLN A 487 27.39 -2.37 -17.68
CA GLN A 487 27.19 -2.61 -19.12
C GLN A 487 27.36 -1.35 -19.97
N TYR A 488 26.96 -0.18 -19.48
CA TYR A 488 26.86 1.06 -20.26
C TYR A 488 27.78 2.19 -19.79
N GLY A 489 28.42 2.07 -18.62
CA GLY A 489 29.40 3.04 -18.11
C GLY A 489 28.82 4.31 -17.48
N HIS A 490 27.50 4.43 -17.36
CA HIS A 490 26.81 5.61 -16.84
C HIS A 490 25.78 5.24 -15.76
N ASP A 491 25.60 6.07 -14.74
CA ASP A 491 24.63 5.87 -13.65
C ASP A 491 23.26 6.49 -13.99
N PRO A 492 22.21 5.69 -14.26
CA PRO A 492 20.89 6.21 -14.57
C PRO A 492 20.10 6.65 -13.33
N THR A 493 20.61 6.46 -12.10
CA THR A 493 19.91 6.83 -10.85
C THR A 493 19.34 8.25 -10.84
N PRO A 494 20.02 9.31 -11.32
CA PRO A 494 19.46 10.65 -11.36
C PRO A 494 18.17 10.79 -12.20
N ILE A 495 17.93 9.87 -13.14
CA ILE A 495 16.79 9.85 -14.07
C ILE A 495 15.61 9.06 -13.48
N LEU A 496 15.86 8.19 -12.49
CA LEU A 496 14.89 7.25 -11.93
C LEU A 496 13.98 7.91 -10.89
N GLU A 497 12.99 8.67 -11.37
CA GLU A 497 11.91 9.25 -10.56
C GLU A 497 10.54 8.61 -10.87
N VAL A 498 9.62 8.53 -9.90
CA VAL A 498 8.31 7.82 -10.03
C VAL A 498 7.47 8.36 -11.20
N ASP A 499 7.55 9.66 -11.47
CA ASP A 499 6.80 10.31 -12.55
C ASP A 499 7.48 10.14 -13.94
N VAL A 500 8.74 9.69 -14.01
CA VAL A 500 9.45 9.35 -15.25
C VAL A 500 9.05 7.97 -15.78
N ILE A 501 8.69 7.06 -14.87
CA ILE A 501 8.26 5.69 -15.20
C ILE A 501 6.96 5.71 -16.02
N SER A 502 6.88 4.87 -17.05
CA SER A 502 5.68 4.76 -17.89
C SER A 502 4.46 4.28 -17.09
N ASP A 503 3.28 4.82 -17.38
CA ASP A 503 2.03 4.29 -16.82
C ASP A 503 1.60 2.99 -17.51
N TYR A 504 0.95 2.10 -16.75
CA TYR A 504 0.38 0.86 -17.25
C TYR A 504 -1.09 0.72 -16.82
N ALA A 505 -2.00 0.69 -17.79
CA ALA A 505 -3.42 0.50 -17.58
C ALA A 505 -3.79 -1.00 -17.62
N SER A 506 -4.69 -1.44 -16.74
CA SER A 506 -5.22 -2.82 -16.72
C SER A 506 -6.72 -2.83 -17.02
N GLY A 507 -7.11 -2.01 -18.00
CA GLY A 507 -8.49 -1.70 -18.34
C GLY A 507 -8.60 -0.44 -19.23
N PRO A 508 -9.81 -0.12 -19.71
CA PRO A 508 -10.10 1.02 -20.58
C PRO A 508 -9.85 2.40 -19.91
N GLU A 509 -10.00 3.52 -20.63
CA GLU A 509 -9.92 4.87 -20.04
C GLU A 509 -11.28 5.39 -19.54
N SER A 510 -12.41 4.97 -20.13
CA SER A 510 -13.68 4.92 -19.42
C SER A 510 -14.34 3.56 -19.58
N ASP A 511 -15.11 3.16 -18.57
CA ASP A 511 -16.00 1.99 -18.70
C ASP A 511 -17.11 2.28 -19.74
N ASP A 512 -17.36 3.57 -20.01
CA ASP A 512 -18.35 4.08 -20.95
C ASP A 512 -17.86 4.05 -22.41
N ASP A 513 -16.53 4.06 -22.64
CA ASP A 513 -15.93 4.07 -23.99
C ASP A 513 -15.75 2.64 -24.55
N GLU A 514 -15.29 1.71 -23.70
CA GLU A 514 -14.92 0.35 -24.10
C GLU A 514 -15.11 -0.60 -22.89
N PRO A 515 -16.05 -1.57 -22.94
CA PRO A 515 -16.22 -2.55 -21.87
C PRO A 515 -14.93 -3.35 -21.60
N GLN A 516 -14.64 -3.68 -20.33
CA GLN A 516 -13.38 -4.32 -19.93
C GLN A 516 -13.07 -5.62 -20.71
N HIS A 517 -14.09 -6.40 -21.10
CA HIS A 517 -13.90 -7.62 -21.88
C HIS A 517 -13.50 -7.34 -23.34
N MET A 518 -14.03 -6.26 -23.94
CA MET A 518 -13.62 -5.79 -25.29
C MET A 518 -12.20 -5.23 -25.25
N TRP A 519 -11.89 -4.38 -24.25
CA TRP A 519 -10.54 -3.90 -23.99
C TRP A 519 -9.55 -5.05 -23.88
N LYS A 520 -9.90 -6.09 -23.11
CA LYS A 520 -9.05 -7.28 -22.96
C LYS A 520 -8.88 -8.01 -24.29
N ALA A 521 -9.95 -8.22 -25.06
CA ALA A 521 -9.86 -8.85 -26.37
C ALA A 521 -8.97 -8.07 -27.35
N ARG A 522 -9.04 -6.73 -27.35
CA ARG A 522 -8.15 -5.84 -28.11
C ARG A 522 -6.68 -5.99 -27.67
N MET A 523 -6.42 -6.14 -26.37
CA MET A 523 -5.07 -6.45 -25.85
C MET A 523 -4.57 -7.81 -26.33
N GLY A 524 -5.42 -8.84 -26.32
CA GLY A 524 -5.09 -10.17 -26.86
C GLY A 524 -4.71 -10.12 -28.35
N ALA A 525 -5.52 -9.44 -29.16
CA ALA A 525 -5.21 -9.25 -30.59
C ALA A 525 -3.87 -8.52 -30.82
N LYS A 526 -3.52 -7.52 -29.99
CA LYS A 526 -2.22 -6.82 -30.06
C LYS A 526 -1.04 -7.70 -29.63
N LEU A 527 -1.27 -8.75 -28.85
CA LEU A 527 -0.29 -9.79 -28.49
C LEU A 527 -0.25 -10.95 -29.51
N GLY A 528 -1.04 -10.91 -30.59
CA GLY A 528 -1.17 -12.01 -31.54
C GLY A 528 -2.01 -13.20 -31.03
N VAL A 529 -2.72 -13.02 -29.90
CA VAL A 529 -3.50 -14.07 -29.25
C VAL A 529 -4.91 -14.11 -29.82
N ASP A 530 -5.26 -15.23 -30.46
CA ASP A 530 -6.63 -15.50 -30.89
C ASP A 530 -7.50 -15.91 -29.69
N VAL A 531 -8.19 -14.93 -29.13
CA VAL A 531 -9.06 -15.06 -27.95
C VAL A 531 -10.18 -16.10 -28.14
N ARG A 532 -10.51 -16.49 -29.39
CA ARG A 532 -11.50 -17.55 -29.67
C ARG A 532 -10.92 -18.97 -29.51
N LYS A 533 -9.60 -19.12 -29.55
CA LYS A 533 -8.88 -20.40 -29.45
C LYS A 533 -8.26 -20.65 -28.07
N VAL A 534 -7.99 -19.60 -27.29
CA VAL A 534 -7.51 -19.74 -25.91
C VAL A 534 -8.67 -20.16 -25.00
N ASP A 535 -8.38 -21.03 -24.03
CA ASP A 535 -9.36 -21.39 -22.99
C ASP A 535 -9.89 -20.14 -22.27
N LYS A 536 -11.20 -20.10 -22.05
CA LYS A 536 -11.88 -18.93 -21.47
C LYS A 536 -11.45 -18.65 -20.04
N LYS A 537 -11.11 -19.68 -19.25
CA LYS A 537 -10.67 -19.52 -17.86
C LYS A 537 -9.23 -19.01 -17.82
N MET A 538 -8.31 -19.66 -18.54
CA MET A 538 -6.93 -19.17 -18.72
C MET A 538 -6.91 -17.71 -19.22
N TRP A 539 -7.77 -17.37 -20.19
CA TRP A 539 -7.87 -16.00 -20.67
C TRP A 539 -8.47 -15.05 -19.64
N ALA A 540 -9.44 -15.47 -18.82
CA ALA A 540 -9.97 -14.66 -17.72
C ALA A 540 -8.89 -14.34 -16.67
N ASP A 541 -8.06 -15.32 -16.31
CA ASP A 541 -6.97 -15.19 -15.33
C ASP A 541 -5.75 -14.40 -15.86
N THR A 542 -5.57 -14.35 -17.19
CA THR A 542 -4.45 -13.61 -17.82
C THR A 542 -4.49 -12.11 -17.51
N ILE A 543 -3.39 -11.54 -17.02
CA ILE A 543 -3.28 -10.10 -16.74
C ILE A 543 -2.60 -9.40 -17.92
N CYS A 544 -3.29 -8.45 -18.56
CA CYS A 544 -2.72 -7.56 -19.57
C CYS A 544 -2.49 -6.17 -18.98
N TRP A 545 -1.38 -5.52 -19.33
CA TRP A 545 -1.03 -4.14 -18.99
C TRP A 545 -0.78 -3.34 -20.26
N GLU A 546 -1.72 -2.49 -20.65
CA GLU A 546 -1.57 -1.55 -21.76
C GLU A 546 -0.58 -0.45 -21.36
N HIS A 547 0.50 -0.33 -22.12
CA HIS A 547 1.52 0.71 -21.94
C HIS A 547 0.95 2.06 -22.35
N ILE A 548 1.05 3.06 -21.47
CA ILE A 548 0.68 4.45 -21.76
C ILE A 548 1.96 5.24 -21.97
N ILE A 549 2.15 5.76 -23.18
CA ILE A 549 3.35 6.52 -23.55
C ILE A 549 3.26 7.95 -22.99
N PRO A 550 4.17 8.38 -22.10
CA PRO A 550 4.27 9.79 -21.72
C PRO A 550 4.90 10.59 -22.85
N GLU A 551 4.13 11.42 -23.54
CA GLU A 551 4.59 12.13 -24.74
C GLU A 551 5.64 13.21 -24.42
N TRP A 552 5.60 13.75 -23.20
CA TRP A 552 6.58 14.72 -22.71
C TRP A 552 7.99 14.15 -22.57
N ARG A 553 8.14 12.81 -22.53
CA ARG A 553 9.42 12.14 -22.27
C ARG A 553 10.17 11.86 -23.58
N SER A 554 11.46 12.17 -23.62
CA SER A 554 12.31 11.89 -24.78
C SER A 554 12.49 10.39 -25.07
N GLU A 555 12.81 10.08 -26.33
CA GLU A 555 13.08 8.71 -26.80
C GLU A 555 14.35 8.11 -26.15
N GLU A 556 15.33 8.96 -25.83
CA GLU A 556 16.56 8.60 -25.11
C GLU A 556 16.23 8.02 -23.72
N VAL A 557 15.45 8.74 -22.91
CA VAL A 557 14.99 8.24 -21.60
C VAL A 557 14.08 7.02 -21.75
N GLY A 558 13.25 6.96 -22.80
CA GLY A 558 12.51 5.73 -23.16
C GLY A 558 13.44 4.52 -23.34
N THR A 559 14.54 4.71 -24.06
CA THR A 559 15.55 3.67 -24.32
C THR A 559 16.30 3.24 -23.05
N ILE A 560 16.65 4.19 -22.17
CA ILE A 560 17.29 3.89 -20.87
C ILE A 560 16.36 3.03 -20.00
N LEU A 561 15.07 3.40 -19.91
CA LEU A 561 14.08 2.64 -19.14
C LEU A 561 13.83 1.24 -19.72
N ASP A 562 13.77 1.10 -21.05
CA ASP A 562 13.62 -0.21 -21.70
C ASP A 562 14.84 -1.12 -21.46
N ARG A 563 16.06 -0.56 -21.48
CA ARG A 563 17.30 -1.29 -21.14
C ARG A 563 17.31 -1.76 -19.68
N LEU A 564 17.00 -0.88 -18.72
CA LEU A 564 16.88 -1.24 -17.30
C LEU A 564 15.79 -2.29 -17.08
N GLN A 565 14.64 -2.14 -17.73
CA GLN A 565 13.56 -3.11 -17.62
C GLN A 565 13.94 -4.48 -18.19
N HIS A 566 14.76 -4.53 -19.25
CA HIS A 566 15.31 -5.77 -19.79
C HIS A 566 16.29 -6.43 -18.81
N LEU A 567 17.23 -5.66 -18.23
CA LEU A 567 18.15 -6.16 -17.19
C LEU A 567 17.39 -6.74 -16.00
N HIS A 568 16.35 -6.05 -15.52
CA HIS A 568 15.48 -6.56 -14.45
C HIS A 568 14.82 -7.89 -14.82
N VAL A 569 14.29 -8.04 -16.04
CA VAL A 569 13.68 -9.31 -16.48
C VAL A 569 14.72 -10.44 -16.58
N LEU A 570 15.96 -10.13 -16.95
CA LEU A 570 17.06 -11.10 -17.00
C LEU A 570 17.54 -11.51 -15.60
N SER A 571 17.46 -10.64 -14.59
CA SER A 571 17.83 -10.96 -13.20
C SER A 571 16.77 -11.77 -12.44
N LEU A 572 15.55 -11.92 -12.98
CA LEU A 572 14.51 -12.75 -12.36
C LEU A 572 14.74 -14.25 -12.62
N ASP A 573 14.66 -15.05 -11.55
CA ASP A 573 14.55 -16.51 -11.65
C ASP A 573 13.31 -16.94 -12.44
N GLU A 574 13.24 -18.20 -12.89
CA GLU A 574 12.16 -18.67 -13.75
C GLU A 574 10.77 -18.58 -13.10
N ASN A 575 10.66 -18.77 -11.78
CA ASN A 575 9.41 -18.69 -11.04
C ASN A 575 8.98 -17.23 -10.80
N ALA A 576 9.92 -16.36 -10.46
CA ALA A 576 9.68 -14.91 -10.37
C ALA A 576 9.27 -14.34 -11.74
N ARG A 577 9.95 -14.75 -12.82
CA ARG A 577 9.63 -14.38 -14.21
C ARG A 577 8.25 -14.89 -14.65
N LYS A 578 7.84 -16.10 -14.24
CA LYS A 578 6.46 -16.61 -14.41
C LYS A 578 5.44 -15.76 -13.64
N ARG A 579 5.74 -15.31 -12.41
CA ARG A 579 4.87 -14.39 -11.65
C ARG A 579 4.84 -12.98 -12.24
N TYR A 580 5.89 -12.57 -12.95
CA TYR A 580 5.99 -11.28 -13.65
C TYR A 580 5.19 -11.23 -14.98
N GLN A 581 4.47 -12.31 -15.36
CA GLN A 581 3.70 -12.44 -16.61
C GLN A 581 2.43 -11.57 -16.71
N ALA A 582 2.45 -10.35 -16.18
CA ALA A 582 1.54 -9.32 -16.67
C ALA A 582 1.99 -8.93 -18.09
N TYR A 583 1.28 -9.39 -19.12
CA TYR A 583 1.62 -9.13 -20.51
C TYR A 583 1.57 -7.63 -20.79
N ARG A 584 2.74 -7.03 -21.00
CA ARG A 584 2.87 -5.62 -21.34
C ARG A 584 2.58 -5.43 -22.83
N VAL A 585 1.51 -4.71 -23.13
CA VAL A 585 1.04 -4.46 -24.49
C VAL A 585 1.50 -3.08 -24.92
N TYR A 586 2.50 -3.06 -25.79
CA TYR A 586 3.07 -1.84 -26.37
C TYR A 586 2.33 -1.47 -27.68
N ARG A 587 2.58 -0.25 -28.19
CA ARG A 587 2.10 0.21 -29.51
C ARG A 587 0.57 0.13 -29.69
N THR A 588 -0.18 0.38 -28.61
CA THR A 588 -1.66 0.45 -28.68
C THR A 588 -2.16 1.82 -29.15
N GLY A 589 -1.29 2.83 -29.17
CA GLY A 589 -1.63 4.23 -29.47
C GLY A 589 -2.04 5.03 -28.22
N ARG A 590 -2.16 4.40 -27.05
CA ARG A 590 -2.52 5.08 -25.80
C ARG A 590 -1.34 5.88 -25.27
N SER A 591 -1.52 7.18 -25.14
CA SER A 591 -0.50 8.13 -24.69
C SER A 591 -1.05 9.07 -23.61
N THR A 592 -0.18 9.89 -23.02
CA THR A 592 -0.56 10.97 -22.11
C THR A 592 0.28 12.22 -22.39
N THR A 593 -0.41 13.34 -22.58
CA THR A 593 0.16 14.68 -22.73
C THR A 593 0.37 15.39 -21.40
N MET A 594 0.01 14.76 -20.28
CA MET A 594 0.13 15.36 -18.94
C MET A 594 1.61 15.39 -18.52
N PRO A 595 2.17 16.57 -18.19
CA PRO A 595 3.54 16.68 -17.68
C PRO A 595 3.67 16.09 -16.27
N PRO A 596 4.88 15.67 -15.86
CA PRO A 596 5.20 15.28 -14.49
C PRO A 596 5.02 16.44 -13.51
N THR A 597 4.93 16.12 -12.22
CA THR A 597 4.77 17.14 -11.16
C THR A 597 6.09 17.79 -10.74
N PHE A 598 7.22 17.18 -11.08
CA PHE A 598 8.57 17.66 -10.83
C PHE A 598 9.16 18.36 -12.08
N ILE A 599 10.39 18.88 -11.96
CA ILE A 599 11.12 19.48 -13.09
C ILE A 599 12.00 18.38 -13.70
N PRO A 600 11.72 17.87 -14.92
CA PRO A 600 12.57 16.89 -15.59
C PRO A 600 13.94 17.48 -15.94
N TRP A 601 14.93 16.60 -16.14
CA TRP A 601 16.19 16.97 -16.78
C TRP A 601 15.94 17.43 -18.22
N ASP A 602 16.82 18.29 -18.75
CA ASP A 602 16.57 19.01 -19.99
C ASP A 602 16.49 18.03 -21.20
N PHE A 603 17.40 17.05 -21.29
CA PHE A 603 17.38 15.97 -22.29
C PHE A 603 16.20 14.99 -22.12
N ALA A 604 15.59 14.93 -20.94
CA ALA A 604 14.42 14.07 -20.70
C ALA A 604 13.14 14.64 -21.33
N ILE A 605 13.16 15.91 -21.78
CA ILE A 605 12.02 16.59 -22.39
C ILE A 605 11.98 16.31 -23.90
N SER A 606 10.89 15.71 -24.35
CA SER A 606 10.54 15.59 -25.77
C SER A 606 10.32 16.96 -26.39
N LYS A 607 11.24 17.36 -27.28
CA LYS A 607 11.15 18.64 -28.01
C LYS A 607 9.80 18.80 -28.73
N LYS A 608 9.33 17.74 -29.40
CA LYS A 608 8.02 17.75 -30.08
C LYS A 608 6.89 18.07 -29.10
N TRP A 609 6.83 17.38 -27.97
CA TRP A 609 5.78 17.66 -26.97
C TRP A 609 5.90 19.06 -26.40
N TRP A 610 7.12 19.56 -26.19
CA TRP A 610 7.33 20.94 -25.75
C TRP A 610 6.73 21.93 -26.75
N ASP A 611 7.10 21.83 -28.02
CA ASP A 611 6.62 22.73 -29.07
C ASP A 611 5.08 22.65 -29.23
N ASP A 612 4.50 21.45 -29.19
CA ASP A 612 3.06 21.19 -29.39
C ASP A 612 2.19 21.54 -28.15
N HIS A 613 2.66 21.25 -26.93
CA HIS A 613 1.81 21.21 -25.71
C HIS A 613 2.22 22.18 -24.59
N HIS A 614 3.46 22.69 -24.58
CA HIS A 614 3.95 23.60 -23.53
C HIS A 614 2.99 24.78 -23.23
N PRO A 615 2.39 25.49 -24.22
CA PRO A 615 1.53 26.64 -23.95
C PRO A 615 0.35 26.32 -23.02
N SER A 616 -0.25 25.14 -23.15
CA SER A 616 -1.37 24.66 -22.33
C SER A 616 -0.95 24.34 -20.89
N TRP A 617 0.32 24.03 -20.67
CA TRP A 617 0.88 23.60 -19.39
C TRP A 617 1.82 24.62 -18.75
N LYS A 618 1.89 25.86 -19.28
CA LYS A 618 2.83 26.93 -18.89
C LYS A 618 2.99 27.18 -17.38
N LYS A 619 1.98 26.88 -16.55
CA LYS A 619 2.06 27.02 -15.08
C LYS A 619 2.86 25.89 -14.41
N GLN A 620 2.79 24.69 -14.95
CA GLN A 620 3.49 23.49 -14.48
C GLN A 620 4.91 23.42 -15.05
N THR A 621 5.09 23.88 -16.29
CA THR A 621 6.35 23.78 -17.05
C THR A 621 7.27 25.00 -16.92
N CYS A 622 6.91 26.03 -16.14
CA CYS A 622 7.61 27.32 -16.09
C CYS A 622 9.09 27.27 -15.66
N LYS A 623 9.57 26.13 -15.15
CA LYS A 623 10.96 25.87 -14.74
C LYS A 623 11.62 24.71 -15.50
N TRP A 624 10.99 24.21 -16.56
CA TRP A 624 11.62 23.22 -17.43
C TRP A 624 12.72 23.90 -18.25
N TYR A 625 13.72 23.14 -18.69
CA TYR A 625 14.97 23.66 -19.27
C TYR A 625 15.78 24.57 -18.33
N SER A 626 15.60 24.42 -17.01
CA SER A 626 16.41 25.10 -15.98
C SER A 626 17.13 24.12 -15.04
N ARG A 627 17.09 22.80 -15.31
CA ARG A 627 17.73 21.77 -14.47
C ARG A 627 19.09 21.36 -15.05
N GLY A 628 19.28 21.51 -16.37
CA GLY A 628 20.44 21.02 -17.08
C GLY A 628 20.32 19.53 -17.43
N ASP A 629 21.42 18.94 -17.85
CA ASP A 629 21.55 17.49 -18.08
C ASP A 629 22.41 16.87 -16.97
N PRO A 630 22.15 15.62 -16.53
CA PRO A 630 23.02 14.90 -15.62
C PRO A 630 24.26 14.38 -16.35
N GLU A 631 25.32 14.08 -15.60
CA GLU A 631 26.58 13.56 -16.15
C GLU A 631 26.36 12.23 -16.89
N GLY A 632 26.94 12.10 -18.09
CA GLY A 632 26.81 10.90 -18.93
C GLY A 632 25.54 10.81 -19.79
N PHE A 633 24.68 11.84 -19.81
CA PHE A 633 23.43 11.85 -20.60
C PHE A 633 23.21 13.18 -21.33
N GLY A 634 22.37 13.18 -22.37
CA GLY A 634 22.05 14.39 -23.12
C GLY A 634 23.29 15.08 -23.68
N LYS A 635 23.48 16.38 -23.38
CA LYS A 635 24.68 17.13 -23.79
C LYS A 635 25.98 16.68 -23.13
N HIS A 636 25.89 15.86 -22.07
CA HIS A 636 27.03 15.31 -21.34
C HIS A 636 27.28 13.83 -21.64
N ASP A 637 26.60 13.24 -22.63
CA ASP A 637 26.94 11.92 -23.16
C ASP A 637 28.20 12.01 -24.07
N PRO A 638 29.35 11.43 -23.67
CA PRO A 638 30.55 11.43 -24.50
C PRO A 638 30.40 10.57 -25.78
N GLN A 639 29.47 9.62 -25.81
CA GLN A 639 29.22 8.76 -26.97
C GLN A 639 28.39 9.47 -28.05
N ALA A 640 27.45 10.34 -27.65
CA ALA A 640 26.67 11.17 -28.58
C ALA A 640 27.57 12.04 -29.48
N VAL A 641 28.68 12.56 -28.94
CA VAL A 641 29.66 13.37 -29.69
C VAL A 641 30.36 12.56 -30.80
N ALA A 642 30.56 11.26 -30.61
CA ALA A 642 31.24 10.40 -31.59
C ALA A 642 30.36 10.04 -32.80
N ILE A 643 29.03 10.03 -32.66
CA ILE A 643 28.09 9.71 -33.74
C ILE A 643 27.82 10.96 -34.61
N ALA A 644 27.96 12.16 -34.05
CA ALA A 644 27.91 13.43 -34.76
C ALA A 644 29.21 13.75 -35.55
N GLY A 645 29.89 12.72 -36.08
CA GLY A 645 30.96 12.88 -37.06
C GLY A 645 30.48 13.69 -38.27
N PRO A 646 31.39 14.40 -38.98
CA PRO A 646 31.02 15.44 -39.92
C PRO A 646 30.05 14.91 -40.97
N SER A 647 28.82 15.44 -40.94
CA SER A 647 27.82 15.22 -41.99
C SER A 647 28.46 15.59 -43.32
N SER A 648 28.70 14.59 -44.17
CA SER A 648 29.48 14.76 -45.39
C SER A 648 28.78 15.78 -46.29
N ALA A 649 29.41 16.93 -46.47
CA ALA A 649 29.00 17.97 -47.41
C ALA A 649 29.32 17.52 -48.86
N HIS A 650 28.65 16.47 -49.30
CA HIS A 650 28.70 15.91 -50.65
C HIS A 650 27.32 15.36 -51.06
N HIS A 651 26.36 16.26 -51.31
CA HIS A 651 25.94 16.56 -52.69
C HIS A 651 25.02 17.78 -52.78
#